data_AF-A0A7W1ZRE2-F1
#
_entry.id   AF-A0A7W1ZRE2-F1
#
_cell.length_a   1.000
_cell.length_b   1.000
_cell.length_c   1.000
_cell.angle_alpha   90.00
_cell.angle_beta   90.00
_cell.angle_gamma   90.00
#
_symmetry.space_group_name_H-M   'P 1'
#
loop_
_entity.id
_entity.type
_entity.pdbx_description
1 polymer ?
#
loop_
_entity_poly.entity_id
_entity_poly.type
_entity_poly.pdbx_seq_one_letter_code
_entity_poly.pdbx_strand_id
1 'polypeptide(L)'
;MEVKVLCGCGAKFAFDVEPVNGQMPVAIYCPKCSADVTAFANQIISEKLGAPASAQVPRAVPVAVIPEAKPRLKASGADAVSAATPAQPVGAEANPAASVCNRHTRSAAAANCFVCQKPICLECMGQFGYLCSINCKYQAEQRGIRIPQYQFQKTVVANRWWQKVGQISAVIALLVVLLISGFIWYLYSGSQPKGFYSLKFSENKAPLHAEFLGKNELLLLFPEKLVVHDIKGKKDVWTASFTEKADTSNEEDEPSVGTFRRPRFTRWGVEPKLYLTKNLAWIALPKQVLSFDIRTGAKTQTIDLPGEMASFRATEEALFITSYSGPRKSAMTRIDLASGTAKTQETVPTPVERQMFAEEFPAGVLPTAAFLLESSLASDDEKKRALKTVYSKFISAGVNAIEMQVRMVEPKLVYVEAMKKAGPSALNATTSASTSAGLVAEEIFNDLKRSKTGGVKQVDESVYRVTLRRLLQEAEPWSGEVTGPPAVFALKTVDVLVGGKMAYVFDKQNKKLFEAKLTFPVADWLMFSAGESPFLELDKTLYFFDQGILTAFELPTGTVRWRLPSVGITKIQSDGKGHLYVNSTTASPEDIQYSEQVKIRDVISPVLLKVEAKSGKTLWRSSNLMDCELSGKYVYAMNLQIGGGIGLAQGLSDALGSYSPSSPGAEHFRIFRVDPGTGKRTWQYYHNSTPYEIDFEANRILLRLENEVRILKYMTF
;
A
#
# COMPACT_ATOMS: atom_id res chain seq x y z
N MET A 1 27.00 0.02 15.96
CA MET A 1 28.33 0.63 16.17
C MET A 1 28.45 1.09 17.62
N GLU A 2 29.60 0.88 18.25
CA GLU A 2 29.83 1.29 19.64
C GLU A 2 30.10 2.81 19.71
N VAL A 3 29.41 3.54 20.59
CA VAL A 3 29.59 4.98 20.83
C VAL A 3 30.00 5.20 22.29
N LYS A 4 31.13 5.89 22.51
CA LYS A 4 31.68 6.16 23.85
C LYS A 4 31.54 7.64 24.18
N VAL A 5 30.70 7.97 25.15
CA VAL A 5 30.37 9.36 25.52
C VAL A 5 31.02 9.74 26.85
N LEU A 6 31.65 10.92 26.88
CA LEU A 6 32.09 11.59 28.11
C LEU A 6 31.12 12.74 28.40
N CYS A 7 30.34 12.63 29.48
CA CYS A 7 29.43 13.68 29.92
C CYS A 7 30.19 14.79 30.64
N GLY A 8 29.67 16.03 30.61
CA GLY A 8 30.24 17.19 31.33
C GLY A 8 30.36 17.01 32.85
N CYS A 9 29.63 16.05 33.45
CA CYS A 9 29.78 15.67 34.87
C CYS A 9 30.97 14.73 35.15
N GLY A 10 31.76 14.40 34.13
CA GLY A 10 32.93 13.50 34.20
C GLY A 10 32.61 12.01 34.04
N ALA A 11 31.34 11.62 33.86
CA ALA A 11 30.97 10.22 33.64
C ALA A 11 31.32 9.76 32.22
N LYS A 12 32.00 8.61 32.11
CA LYS A 12 32.30 7.92 30.84
C LYS A 12 31.42 6.68 30.73
N PHE A 13 30.73 6.51 29.61
CA PHE A 13 29.92 5.32 29.35
C PHE A 13 29.85 5.03 27.85
N ALA A 14 29.59 3.76 27.52
CA ALA A 14 29.54 3.27 26.16
C ALA A 14 28.22 2.54 25.91
N PHE A 15 27.74 2.59 24.68
CA PHE A 15 26.56 1.85 24.24
C PHE A 15 26.66 1.56 22.75
N ASP A 16 26.03 0.47 22.33
CA ASP A 16 25.88 0.15 20.92
C ASP A 16 24.63 0.81 20.35
N VAL A 17 24.77 1.43 19.18
CA VAL A 17 23.67 2.07 18.46
C VAL A 17 23.73 1.72 16.99
N GLU A 18 22.58 1.55 16.37
CA GLU A 18 22.40 1.54 14.92
C GLU A 18 21.86 2.91 14.50
N PRO A 19 22.68 3.80 13.92
CA PRO A 19 22.25 5.15 13.60
C PRO A 19 21.18 5.16 12.50
N VAL A 20 20.16 6.00 12.67
CA VAL A 20 19.16 6.26 11.62
C VAL A 20 19.52 7.61 10.99
N ASN A 21 19.83 7.62 9.69
CA ASN A 21 20.32 8.81 8.97
C ASN A 21 21.59 9.45 9.60
N GLY A 22 22.47 8.65 10.19
CA GLY A 22 23.71 9.14 10.82
C GLY A 22 23.51 9.83 12.19
N GLN A 23 22.36 9.62 12.84
CA GLN A 23 22.04 10.17 14.17
C GLN A 23 21.44 9.10 15.10
N MET A 24 21.40 9.43 16.40
CA MET A 24 20.78 8.65 17.46
C MET A 24 19.26 8.51 17.23
N PRO A 25 18.71 7.28 17.26
CA PRO A 25 17.27 7.06 17.10
C PRO A 25 16.45 7.50 18.32
N VAL A 26 17.08 7.61 19.49
CA VAL A 26 16.45 7.99 20.76
C VAL A 26 17.36 8.92 21.57
N ALA A 27 16.77 9.74 22.42
CA ALA A 27 17.53 10.60 23.33
C ALA A 27 18.30 9.76 24.36
N ILE A 28 19.54 10.15 24.67
CA ILE A 28 20.41 9.48 25.63
C ILE A 28 20.73 10.43 26.78
N TYR A 29 20.50 9.94 27.99
CA TYR A 29 20.78 10.66 29.22
C TYR A 29 21.97 10.05 29.94
N CYS A 30 22.80 10.89 30.57
CA CYS A 30 23.88 10.43 31.40
C CYS A 30 23.34 9.63 32.61
N PRO A 31 23.83 8.40 32.89
CA PRO A 31 23.35 7.61 34.01
C PRO A 31 23.71 8.21 35.39
N LYS A 32 24.65 9.16 35.45
CA LYS A 32 25.12 9.79 36.69
C LYS A 32 24.37 11.08 37.04
N CYS A 33 24.10 11.95 36.06
CA CYS A 33 23.50 13.27 36.29
C CYS A 33 22.23 13.53 35.48
N SER A 34 21.79 12.57 34.68
CA SER A 34 20.59 12.66 33.82
C SER A 34 20.59 13.81 32.80
N ALA A 35 21.75 14.43 32.53
CA ALA A 35 21.88 15.41 31.46
C ALA A 35 21.73 14.74 30.09
N ASP A 36 21.03 15.41 29.16
CA ASP A 36 20.89 14.98 27.77
C ASP A 36 22.25 15.11 27.06
N VAL A 37 22.76 13.98 26.55
CA VAL A 37 24.03 13.91 25.81
C VAL A 37 23.84 13.47 24.36
N THR A 38 22.61 13.50 23.85
CA THR A 38 22.26 13.05 22.49
C THR A 38 23.07 13.77 21.42
N ALA A 39 23.32 15.08 21.60
CA ALA A 39 24.14 15.87 20.68
C ALA A 39 25.60 15.38 20.61
N PHE A 40 26.21 15.03 21.75
CA PHE A 40 27.56 14.48 21.80
C PHE A 40 27.64 13.10 21.15
N ALA A 41 26.62 12.26 21.37
CA ALA A 41 26.52 10.95 20.71
C ALA A 41 26.41 11.09 19.19
N ASN A 42 25.60 12.03 18.68
CA ASN A 42 25.48 12.33 17.25
C ASN A 42 26.80 12.79 16.63
N GLN A 43 27.59 13.60 17.36
CA GLN A 43 28.90 14.04 16.88
C GLN A 43 29.86 12.84 16.72
N ILE A 44 29.94 11.96 17.71
CA ILE A 44 30.79 10.76 17.65
C ILE A 44 30.34 9.82 16.52
N ILE A 45 29.02 9.69 16.31
CA ILE A 45 28.47 8.93 15.19
C ILE A 45 28.92 9.53 13.85
N SER A 46 28.84 10.86 13.70
CA SER A 46 29.26 11.55 12.48
C SER A 46 30.76 11.40 12.19
N GLU A 47 31.60 11.46 13.23
CA GLU A 47 33.06 11.26 13.12
C GLU A 47 33.40 9.82 12.69
N LYS A 48 32.70 8.83 13.26
CA LYS A 48 32.93 7.40 12.95
C LYS A 48 32.38 6.96 11.60
N LEU A 49 31.36 7.64 11.06
CA LEU A 49 30.78 7.34 9.75
C LEU A 49 31.50 8.06 8.58
N GLY A 50 32.56 8.86 8.87
CA GLY A 50 33.44 9.41 7.84
C GLY A 50 32.78 10.40 6.88
N ALA A 51 31.74 11.12 7.30
CA ALA A 51 31.14 12.16 6.47
C ALA A 51 32.09 13.37 6.36
N PRO A 52 32.31 13.93 5.15
CA PRO A 52 33.07 15.17 5.01
C PRO A 52 32.39 16.26 5.82
N ALA A 53 33.20 17.03 6.57
CA ALA A 53 32.74 18.19 7.33
C ALA A 53 31.88 19.07 6.42
N SER A 54 30.58 19.08 6.67
CA SER A 54 29.67 20.02 6.02
C SER A 54 30.16 21.41 6.38
N ALA A 55 30.61 22.16 5.37
CA ALA A 55 31.03 23.53 5.50
C ALA A 55 29.95 24.30 6.26
N GLN A 56 30.33 24.82 7.43
CA GLN A 56 29.52 25.76 8.17
C GLN A 56 29.25 26.97 7.26
N VAL A 57 27.99 27.13 6.85
CA VAL A 57 27.52 28.37 6.22
C VAL A 57 27.72 29.50 7.23
N PRO A 58 28.33 30.63 6.85
CA PRO A 58 28.68 31.68 7.80
C PRO A 58 27.45 32.27 8.49
N ARG A 59 27.61 32.39 9.80
CA ARG A 59 26.77 33.06 10.77
C ARG A 59 26.37 34.46 10.25
N ALA A 60 25.09 34.66 9.99
CA ALA A 60 24.54 35.99 9.78
C ALA A 60 24.76 36.83 11.05
N VAL A 61 25.31 38.03 10.85
CA VAL A 61 25.64 39.03 11.88
C VAL A 61 24.37 39.44 12.66
N PRO A 62 24.45 39.59 13.99
CA PRO A 62 23.32 40.03 14.80
C PRO A 62 23.03 41.51 14.58
N VAL A 63 21.82 41.85 14.16
CA VAL A 63 21.30 43.23 14.22
C VAL A 63 20.71 43.46 15.62
N ALA A 64 21.05 44.63 16.16
CA ALA A 64 20.92 45.04 17.54
C ALA A 64 19.50 44.97 18.15
N VAL A 65 19.48 44.65 19.44
CA VAL A 65 18.35 44.71 20.38
C VAL A 65 18.29 46.11 21.00
N ILE A 66 17.13 46.80 20.98
CA ILE A 66 16.54 47.62 22.08
C ILE A 66 14.97 47.71 21.85
N PRO A 67 14.09 48.08 22.81
CA PRO A 67 13.20 47.13 23.52
C PRO A 67 11.68 47.46 23.46
N GLU A 68 10.88 46.53 24.03
CA GLU A 68 9.50 46.61 24.58
C GLU A 68 8.42 47.50 23.94
N ALA A 69 7.29 46.88 23.54
CA ALA A 69 5.96 47.47 23.69
C ALA A 69 4.81 46.42 23.67
N LYS A 70 3.90 46.56 24.64
CA LYS A 70 2.63 45.81 24.82
C LYS A 70 1.64 46.06 23.67
N PRO A 71 0.74 45.11 23.32
CA PRO A 71 -0.40 45.44 22.46
C PRO A 71 -1.56 46.00 23.30
N ARG A 72 -1.92 47.26 23.02
CA ARG A 72 -3.15 47.92 23.46
C ARG A 72 -4.03 48.09 22.21
N LEU A 73 -5.10 47.31 22.10
CA LEU A 73 -6.15 47.52 21.09
C LEU A 73 -6.94 48.79 21.46
N LYS A 74 -6.97 49.75 20.53
CA LYS A 74 -7.88 50.90 20.52
C LYS A 74 -8.99 50.63 19.50
N ALA A 75 -10.23 50.90 19.89
CA ALA A 75 -11.28 51.34 18.99
C ALA A 75 -11.98 52.53 19.65
N SER A 76 -11.62 53.75 19.21
CA SER A 76 -12.52 54.92 19.15
C SER A 76 -13.46 54.67 17.97
N GLY A 77 -14.66 55.19 17.87
CA GLY A 77 -15.44 56.12 18.68
C GLY A 77 -16.80 56.24 17.97
N ALA A 78 -17.80 56.77 18.66
CA ALA A 78 -19.05 57.18 18.03
C ALA A 78 -19.48 58.49 18.69
N ASP A 79 -19.39 59.57 17.91
CA ASP A 79 -20.09 60.82 18.12
C ASP A 79 -21.38 60.80 17.28
N ALA A 80 -22.43 61.39 17.88
CA ALA A 80 -23.49 62.19 17.25
C ALA A 80 -24.50 61.50 16.30
N VAL A 81 -25.80 61.85 16.20
CA VAL A 81 -26.72 62.82 16.84
C VAL A 81 -28.14 62.49 16.29
N SER A 82 -29.18 62.86 17.06
CA SER A 82 -30.54 63.31 16.65
C SER A 82 -31.77 62.39 16.59
N ALA A 83 -32.77 62.86 17.37
CA ALA A 83 -34.23 62.95 17.18
C ALA A 83 -35.08 61.66 17.22
N ALA A 84 -36.22 61.56 17.93
CA ALA A 84 -37.18 62.57 18.39
C ALA A 84 -37.96 62.19 19.69
N THR A 85 -38.36 63.25 20.41
CA THR A 85 -39.27 63.52 21.57
C THR A 85 -40.77 63.15 21.32
N PRO A 86 -41.79 63.25 22.25
CA PRO A 86 -41.87 63.61 23.69
C PRO A 86 -42.66 62.64 24.62
N ALA A 87 -42.49 62.81 25.95
CA ALA A 87 -43.58 63.16 26.88
C ALA A 87 -43.04 63.44 28.31
N GLN A 88 -43.31 64.65 28.83
CA GLN A 88 -43.27 65.01 30.26
C GLN A 88 -44.53 64.42 30.98
N PRO A 89 -44.50 64.18 32.30
CA PRO A 89 -44.77 65.25 33.29
C PRO A 89 -43.86 65.29 34.53
N VAL A 90 -43.60 66.52 34.97
CA VAL A 90 -43.68 67.07 36.34
C VAL A 90 -42.67 66.62 37.40
N GLY A 91 -42.14 67.63 38.10
CA GLY A 91 -41.06 67.55 39.07
C GLY A 91 -41.35 66.74 40.32
N ALA A 92 -40.27 66.31 40.96
CA ALA A 92 -40.21 66.04 42.38
C ALA A 92 -38.98 66.74 42.94
N GLU A 93 -39.25 67.53 43.96
CA GLU A 93 -38.39 68.52 44.61
C GLU A 93 -37.04 68.00 45.10
N ALA A 94 -36.09 68.94 45.14
CA ALA A 94 -34.96 68.89 46.05
C ALA A 94 -35.45 68.75 47.50
N ASN A 95 -34.85 67.83 48.26
CA ASN A 95 -34.83 67.91 49.73
C ASN A 95 -33.62 67.14 50.30
N PRO A 96 -33.22 67.36 51.55
CA PRO A 96 -31.96 68.02 51.89
C PRO A 96 -30.99 67.06 52.60
N ALA A 97 -29.73 67.45 52.69
CA ALA A 97 -28.68 66.76 53.47
C ALA A 97 -28.54 65.26 53.15
N ALA A 98 -27.78 64.95 52.08
CA ALA A 98 -27.28 63.59 51.87
C ALA A 98 -26.50 63.17 53.13
N SER A 99 -27.13 62.40 54.01
CA SER A 99 -26.46 61.87 55.20
C SER A 99 -25.22 61.13 54.73
N VAL A 100 -24.06 61.49 55.28
CA VAL A 100 -22.79 60.92 54.86
C VAL A 100 -22.57 59.62 55.64
N CYS A 101 -21.99 58.61 55.00
CA CYS A 101 -21.71 57.38 55.71
C CYS A 101 -20.65 57.60 56.79
N ASN A 102 -20.95 57.18 58.02
CA ASN A 102 -20.04 57.32 59.16
C ASN A 102 -18.69 56.60 58.99
N ARG A 103 -18.63 55.56 58.15
CA ARG A 103 -17.38 54.83 57.84
C ARG A 103 -16.65 55.35 56.60
N HIS A 104 -17.38 55.94 55.67
CA HIS A 104 -16.81 56.53 54.45
C HIS A 104 -17.34 57.96 54.33
N THR A 105 -16.66 58.87 55.01
CA THR A 105 -17.05 60.28 55.20
C THR A 105 -17.02 61.12 53.92
N ARG A 106 -16.66 60.51 52.78
CA ARG A 106 -16.69 61.13 51.45
C ARG A 106 -17.77 60.54 50.55
N SER A 107 -18.54 59.56 51.03
CA SER A 107 -19.53 58.82 50.26
C SER A 107 -20.92 59.10 50.81
N ALA A 108 -21.83 59.56 49.95
CA ALA A 108 -23.23 59.76 50.29
C ALA A 108 -23.87 58.43 50.73
N ALA A 109 -24.72 58.46 51.75
CA ALA A 109 -25.48 57.30 52.17
C ALA A 109 -26.53 56.95 51.12
N ALA A 110 -26.63 55.66 50.83
CA ALA A 110 -27.56 55.11 49.85
C ALA A 110 -28.72 54.34 50.53
N ALA A 111 -28.55 53.94 51.79
CA ALA A 111 -29.58 53.29 52.61
C ALA A 111 -29.27 53.47 54.10
N ASN A 112 -30.15 52.97 54.97
CA ASN A 112 -29.95 52.91 56.42
C ASN A 112 -29.77 51.45 56.87
N CYS A 113 -28.96 51.24 57.91
CA CYS A 113 -28.74 49.92 58.51
C CYS A 113 -30.04 49.37 59.09
N PHE A 114 -30.41 48.15 58.73
CA PHE A 114 -31.69 47.55 59.12
C PHE A 114 -31.83 47.29 60.64
N VAL A 115 -30.73 47.32 61.39
CA VAL A 115 -30.70 47.03 62.84
C VAL A 115 -30.58 48.30 63.69
N CYS A 116 -29.68 49.21 63.31
CA CYS A 116 -29.38 50.41 64.10
C CYS A 116 -29.73 51.73 63.39
N GLN A 117 -30.34 51.66 62.20
CA GLN A 117 -30.81 52.78 61.39
C GLN A 117 -29.75 53.82 60.98
N LYS A 118 -28.46 53.53 61.21
CA LYS A 118 -27.35 54.41 60.80
C LYS A 118 -27.20 54.45 59.27
N PRO A 119 -26.87 55.61 58.68
CA PRO A 119 -26.68 55.76 57.24
C PRO A 119 -25.48 54.93 56.73
N ILE A 120 -25.67 54.18 55.65
CA ILE A 120 -24.68 53.32 54.99
C ILE A 120 -24.52 53.71 53.51
N CYS A 121 -23.28 53.80 53.03
CA CYS A 121 -22.97 54.03 51.62
C CYS A 121 -22.92 52.70 50.83
N LEU A 122 -22.87 52.81 49.50
CA LEU A 122 -22.77 51.67 48.58
C LEU A 122 -21.54 50.78 48.85
N GLU A 123 -20.42 51.33 49.31
CA GLU A 123 -19.22 50.56 49.67
C GLU A 123 -19.46 49.68 50.91
N CYS A 124 -20.10 50.23 51.94
CA CYS A 124 -20.50 49.45 53.13
C CYS A 124 -21.52 48.37 52.75
N MET A 125 -22.47 48.69 51.87
CA MET A 125 -23.45 47.72 51.36
C MET A 125 -22.82 46.59 50.55
N GLY A 126 -21.79 46.88 49.76
CA GLY A 126 -21.01 45.89 49.04
C GLY A 126 -20.31 44.88 49.96
N GLN A 127 -19.98 45.24 51.21
CA GLN A 127 -19.28 44.36 52.16
C GLN A 127 -20.24 43.64 53.13
N PHE A 128 -21.24 44.33 53.66
CA PHE A 128 -22.11 43.81 54.73
C PHE A 128 -23.61 43.76 54.36
N GLY A 129 -24.00 44.14 53.14
CA GLY A 129 -25.42 44.24 52.75
C GLY A 129 -26.11 45.43 53.40
N TYR A 130 -27.37 45.29 53.82
CA TYR A 130 -28.11 46.37 54.50
C TYR A 130 -27.71 46.57 55.99
N LEU A 131 -26.46 46.28 56.33
CA LEU A 131 -25.91 46.38 57.69
C LEU A 131 -24.67 47.26 57.71
N CYS A 132 -24.44 47.95 58.83
CA CYS A 132 -23.28 48.84 58.98
C CYS A 132 -22.01 48.13 59.48
N SER A 133 -22.12 46.96 60.13
CA SER A 133 -20.99 46.24 60.73
C SER A 133 -21.30 44.77 61.05
N ILE A 134 -20.25 43.99 61.34
CA ILE A 134 -20.34 42.61 61.86
C ILE A 134 -21.15 42.53 63.16
N ASN A 135 -21.05 43.53 64.04
CA ASN A 135 -21.82 43.53 65.29
C ASN A 135 -23.33 43.60 65.03
N CYS A 136 -23.75 44.43 64.06
CA CYS A 136 -25.15 44.46 63.66
C CYS A 136 -25.61 43.18 62.96
N LYS A 137 -24.70 42.46 62.29
CA LYS A 137 -24.99 41.14 61.71
C LYS A 137 -25.30 40.11 62.82
N TYR A 138 -24.42 40.01 63.81
CA TYR A 138 -24.60 39.10 64.95
C TYR A 138 -25.89 39.42 65.72
N GLN A 139 -26.18 40.71 65.92
CA GLN A 139 -27.40 41.16 66.59
C GLN A 139 -28.68 40.84 65.80
N ALA A 140 -28.64 40.91 64.46
CA ALA A 140 -29.75 40.50 63.63
C ALA A 140 -30.00 38.99 63.70
N GLU A 141 -28.94 38.18 63.71
CA GLU A 141 -29.01 36.71 63.84
C GLU A 141 -29.59 36.30 65.20
N GLN A 142 -29.12 36.90 66.30
CA GLN A 142 -29.65 36.62 67.65
C GLN A 142 -31.12 37.02 67.82
N ARG A 143 -31.58 38.05 67.11
CA ARG A 143 -32.96 38.55 67.19
C ARG A 143 -33.88 37.98 66.09
N GLY A 144 -33.38 37.08 65.25
CA GLY A 144 -34.13 36.49 64.14
C GLY A 144 -34.62 37.50 63.10
N ILE A 145 -33.95 38.66 62.95
CA ILE A 145 -34.36 39.72 62.03
C ILE A 145 -34.00 39.31 60.59
N ARG A 146 -35.01 39.17 59.72
CA ARG A 146 -34.79 38.87 58.29
C ARG A 146 -34.32 40.12 57.55
N ILE A 147 -33.03 40.14 57.21
CA ILE A 147 -32.42 41.25 56.45
C ILE A 147 -32.54 40.96 54.94
N PRO A 148 -32.98 41.93 54.12
CA PRO A 148 -33.00 41.77 52.67
C PRO A 148 -31.58 41.58 52.11
N GLN A 149 -31.42 40.75 51.08
CA GLN A 149 -30.12 40.55 50.43
C GLN A 149 -29.79 41.70 49.47
N TYR A 150 -28.56 42.23 49.55
CA TYR A 150 -28.09 43.24 48.62
C TYR A 150 -27.45 42.60 47.38
N GLN A 151 -27.98 42.92 46.20
CA GLN A 151 -27.61 42.27 44.94
C GLN A 151 -26.14 42.45 44.52
N PHE A 152 -25.46 43.50 45.00
CA PHE A 152 -24.05 43.79 44.71
C PHE A 152 -23.11 43.48 45.88
N GLN A 153 -23.55 42.70 46.86
CA GLN A 153 -22.68 42.25 47.94
C GLN A 153 -21.56 41.35 47.38
N LYS A 154 -20.30 41.64 47.70
CA LYS A 154 -19.11 40.98 47.15
C LYS A 154 -19.16 39.45 47.28
N THR A 155 -19.71 38.94 48.39
CA THR A 155 -19.88 37.50 48.64
C THR A 155 -20.93 36.85 47.72
N VAL A 156 -22.03 37.54 47.44
CA VAL A 156 -23.10 37.06 46.54
C VAL A 156 -22.63 37.09 45.08
N VAL A 157 -21.92 38.15 44.68
CA VAL A 157 -21.33 38.26 43.34
C VAL A 157 -20.22 37.22 43.14
N ALA A 158 -19.34 37.02 44.13
CA ALA A 158 -18.30 35.99 44.09
C ALA A 158 -18.91 34.58 44.03
N ASN A 159 -19.94 34.27 44.82
CA ASN A 159 -20.62 32.97 44.74
C ASN A 159 -21.31 32.75 43.39
N ARG A 160 -22.01 33.76 42.83
CA ARG A 160 -22.59 33.65 41.49
C ARG A 160 -21.53 33.46 40.41
N TRP A 161 -20.39 34.13 40.54
CA TRP A 161 -19.26 33.96 39.64
C TRP A 161 -18.64 32.55 39.76
N TRP A 162 -18.38 32.08 40.97
CA TRP A 162 -17.88 30.71 41.22
C TRP A 162 -18.88 29.62 40.79
N GLN A 163 -20.18 29.85 40.93
CA GLN A 163 -21.21 28.94 40.38
C GLN A 163 -21.16 28.89 38.85
N LYS A 164 -21.01 30.03 38.17
CA LYS A 164 -20.84 30.06 36.71
C LYS A 164 -19.54 29.39 36.27
N VAL A 165 -18.42 29.65 36.96
CA VAL A 165 -17.13 28.99 36.70
C VAL A 165 -17.24 27.48 36.93
N GLY A 166 -17.90 27.05 38.01
CA GLY A 166 -18.18 25.65 38.31
C GLY A 166 -19.01 24.99 37.20
N GLN A 167 -20.09 25.62 36.75
CA GLN A 167 -20.91 25.12 35.64
C GLN A 167 -20.12 25.01 34.33
N ILE A 168 -19.34 26.02 33.96
CA ILE A 168 -18.51 26.00 32.74
C ILE A 168 -17.46 24.89 32.84
N SER A 169 -16.79 24.74 33.99
CA SER A 169 -15.80 23.70 34.20
C SER A 169 -16.40 22.29 34.14
N ALA A 170 -17.62 22.10 34.65
CA ALA A 170 -18.35 20.83 34.56
C ALA A 170 -18.72 20.49 33.11
N VAL A 171 -19.16 21.47 32.32
CA VAL A 171 -19.44 21.27 30.88
C VAL A 171 -18.17 20.92 30.12
N ILE A 172 -17.05 21.61 30.37
CA ILE A 172 -15.76 21.29 29.75
C ILE A 172 -15.31 19.88 30.14
N ALA A 173 -15.39 19.53 31.43
CA ALA A 173 -15.02 18.19 31.90
C ALA A 173 -15.88 17.11 31.24
N LEU A 174 -17.18 17.32 31.09
CA LEU A 174 -18.09 16.41 30.39
C LEU A 174 -17.69 16.24 28.92
N LEU A 175 -17.38 17.33 28.21
CA LEU A 175 -16.91 17.27 26.82
C LEU A 175 -15.59 16.50 26.69
N VAL A 176 -14.65 16.71 27.61
CA VAL A 176 -13.38 15.96 27.64
C VAL A 176 -13.62 14.48 27.89
N VAL A 177 -14.51 14.11 28.83
CA VAL A 177 -14.87 12.71 29.09
C VAL A 177 -15.52 12.06 27.87
N LEU A 178 -16.41 12.77 27.18
CA LEU A 178 -17.05 12.29 25.95
C LEU A 178 -16.02 12.08 24.82
N LEU A 179 -15.07 13.01 24.66
CA LEU A 179 -13.98 12.88 23.68
C LEU A 179 -13.07 11.70 24.01
N ILE A 180 -12.66 11.53 25.27
CA ILE A 180 -11.83 10.39 25.69
C ILE A 180 -12.58 9.08 25.50
N SER A 181 -13.85 9.01 25.90
CA SER A 181 -14.68 7.81 25.73
C SER A 181 -14.87 7.46 24.26
N GLY A 182 -15.13 8.46 23.41
CA GLY A 182 -15.21 8.29 21.96
C GLY A 182 -13.88 7.83 21.36
N PHE A 183 -12.75 8.37 21.84
CA PHE A 183 -11.42 7.97 21.39
C PHE A 183 -11.07 6.53 21.79
N ILE A 184 -11.35 6.14 23.04
CA ILE A 184 -11.16 4.76 23.52
C ILE A 184 -12.04 3.80 22.71
N TRP A 185 -13.31 4.13 22.51
CA TRP A 185 -14.22 3.32 21.70
C TRP A 185 -13.73 3.19 20.25
N TYR A 186 -13.21 4.27 19.67
CA TYR A 186 -12.63 4.26 18.33
C TYR A 186 -11.43 3.31 18.27
N LEU A 187 -10.49 3.40 19.22
CA LEU A 187 -9.29 2.56 19.25
C LEU A 187 -9.61 1.06 19.33
N TYR A 188 -10.62 0.67 20.12
CA TYR A 188 -10.94 -0.74 20.34
C TYR A 188 -12.01 -1.31 19.39
N SER A 189 -12.97 -0.49 18.95
CA SER A 189 -14.17 -0.98 18.24
C SER A 189 -14.39 -0.33 16.88
N GLY A 190 -14.05 0.96 16.72
CA GLY A 190 -14.26 1.70 15.48
C GLY A 190 -13.15 1.49 14.44
N SER A 191 -11.92 1.23 14.90
CA SER A 191 -10.71 1.14 14.08
C SER A 191 -10.50 -0.22 13.43
N GLN A 192 -11.09 -1.29 13.96
CA GLN A 192 -10.88 -2.66 13.46
C GLN A 192 -12.01 -3.12 12.52
N PRO A 193 -11.68 -3.83 11.43
CA PRO A 193 -12.69 -4.44 10.58
C PRO A 193 -13.42 -5.54 11.34
N LYS A 194 -14.74 -5.56 11.24
CA LYS A 194 -15.57 -6.63 11.82
C LYS A 194 -16.04 -7.56 10.72
N GLY A 195 -16.14 -8.85 11.06
CA GLY A 195 -16.85 -9.82 10.22
C GLY A 195 -18.28 -9.33 10.03
N PHE A 196 -18.60 -8.84 8.85
CA PHE A 196 -19.93 -8.35 8.49
C PHE A 196 -20.80 -9.50 8.03
N TYR A 197 -20.22 -10.44 7.30
CA TYR A 197 -20.93 -11.54 6.69
C TYR A 197 -19.97 -12.72 6.39
N SER A 198 -20.51 -13.94 6.37
CA SER A 198 -19.76 -15.17 6.13
C SER A 198 -20.67 -16.21 5.47
N LEU A 199 -20.21 -16.78 4.36
CA LEU A 199 -20.78 -17.93 3.67
C LEU A 199 -19.82 -19.10 3.83
N LYS A 200 -20.27 -20.16 4.50
CA LYS A 200 -19.48 -21.38 4.69
C LYS A 200 -19.90 -22.44 3.67
N PHE A 201 -18.92 -23.15 3.14
CA PHE A 201 -19.08 -24.23 2.18
C PHE A 201 -18.55 -25.52 2.79
N SER A 202 -19.10 -26.66 2.36
CA SER A 202 -18.46 -27.94 2.62
C SER A 202 -17.20 -28.08 1.77
N GLU A 203 -16.31 -28.99 2.18
CA GLU A 203 -15.09 -29.31 1.43
C GLU A 203 -15.38 -29.52 -0.06
N ASN A 204 -14.55 -28.94 -0.92
CA ASN A 204 -14.66 -28.98 -2.40
C ASN A 204 -15.95 -28.40 -3.00
N LYS A 205 -16.76 -27.64 -2.23
CA LYS A 205 -17.94 -26.94 -2.76
C LYS A 205 -17.84 -25.42 -2.66
N ALA A 206 -16.65 -24.89 -2.39
CA ALA A 206 -16.41 -23.45 -2.41
C ALA A 206 -16.41 -22.92 -3.85
N PRO A 207 -16.81 -21.66 -4.06
CA PRO A 207 -16.72 -21.02 -5.37
C PRO A 207 -15.26 -20.89 -5.80
N LEU A 208 -15.04 -20.98 -7.13
CA LEU A 208 -13.76 -20.71 -7.79
C LEU A 208 -13.42 -19.22 -7.75
N HIS A 209 -14.44 -18.36 -7.85
CA HIS A 209 -14.28 -16.92 -7.83
C HIS A 209 -15.40 -16.23 -7.04
N ALA A 210 -15.07 -15.14 -6.32
CA ALA A 210 -16.04 -14.31 -5.61
C ALA A 210 -15.68 -12.82 -5.70
N GLU A 211 -16.64 -11.98 -6.12
CA GLU A 211 -16.45 -10.53 -6.26
C GLU A 211 -17.72 -9.77 -5.81
N PHE A 212 -17.55 -8.52 -5.37
CA PHE A 212 -18.69 -7.65 -5.11
C PHE A 212 -19.39 -7.22 -6.41
N LEU A 213 -20.70 -7.44 -6.48
CA LEU A 213 -21.53 -6.91 -7.57
C LEU A 213 -22.15 -5.54 -7.21
N GLY A 214 -22.29 -5.28 -5.91
CA GLY A 214 -22.77 -4.01 -5.40
C GLY A 214 -22.87 -3.97 -3.87
N LYS A 215 -23.76 -3.11 -3.36
CA LYS A 215 -23.83 -2.86 -1.90
C LYS A 215 -24.25 -4.07 -1.06
N ASN A 216 -25.07 -4.96 -1.60
CA ASN A 216 -25.59 -6.13 -0.87
C ASN A 216 -25.50 -7.43 -1.67
N GLU A 217 -24.85 -7.46 -2.83
CA GLU A 217 -24.85 -8.63 -3.70
C GLU A 217 -23.42 -9.11 -3.96
N LEU A 218 -23.24 -10.43 -3.91
CA LEU A 218 -22.03 -11.12 -4.29
C LEU A 218 -22.27 -11.91 -5.57
N LEU A 219 -21.29 -11.90 -6.46
CA LEU A 219 -21.25 -12.86 -7.55
C LEU A 219 -20.31 -14.00 -7.18
N LEU A 220 -20.78 -15.24 -7.29
CA LEU A 220 -20.04 -16.45 -6.98
C LEU A 220 -19.99 -17.35 -8.22
N LEU A 221 -18.79 -17.64 -8.71
CA LEU A 221 -18.56 -18.59 -9.79
C LEU A 221 -18.21 -19.96 -9.20
N PHE A 222 -18.98 -20.98 -9.57
CA PHE A 222 -18.68 -22.38 -9.31
C PHE A 222 -18.26 -23.07 -10.62
N PRO A 223 -17.69 -24.29 -10.57
CA PRO A 223 -17.33 -25.03 -11.79
C PRO A 223 -18.47 -25.23 -12.80
N GLU A 224 -19.72 -25.30 -12.32
CA GLU A 224 -20.90 -25.67 -13.11
C GLU A 224 -22.00 -24.60 -13.20
N LYS A 225 -21.88 -23.54 -12.39
CA LYS A 225 -22.93 -22.53 -12.23
C LYS A 225 -22.40 -21.18 -11.79
N LEU A 226 -23.17 -20.14 -12.08
CA LEU A 226 -23.00 -18.77 -11.62
C LEU A 226 -24.14 -18.44 -10.66
N VAL A 227 -23.83 -17.80 -9.53
CA VAL A 227 -24.80 -17.45 -8.49
C VAL A 227 -24.64 -15.99 -8.11
N VAL A 228 -25.75 -15.25 -8.04
CA VAL A 228 -25.78 -13.96 -7.33
C VAL A 228 -26.45 -14.17 -5.98
N HIS A 229 -25.72 -13.84 -4.92
CA HIS A 229 -26.16 -14.01 -3.54
C HIS A 229 -26.43 -12.67 -2.85
N ASP A 230 -27.62 -12.49 -2.27
CA ASP A 230 -27.96 -11.30 -1.48
C ASP A 230 -27.48 -11.46 -0.04
N ILE A 231 -26.51 -10.63 0.35
CA ILE A 231 -25.87 -10.60 1.66
C ILE A 231 -26.89 -10.32 2.78
N LYS A 232 -27.87 -9.44 2.54
CA LYS A 232 -28.82 -9.03 3.59
C LYS A 232 -29.90 -10.08 3.81
N GLY A 233 -30.53 -10.52 2.72
CA GLY A 233 -31.56 -11.55 2.72
C GLY A 233 -31.03 -12.95 2.93
N LYS A 234 -29.70 -13.15 2.85
CA LYS A 234 -29.00 -14.44 2.99
C LYS A 234 -29.57 -15.52 2.08
N LYS A 235 -29.90 -15.13 0.85
CA LYS A 235 -30.51 -16.01 -0.15
C LYS A 235 -29.93 -15.72 -1.52
N ASP A 236 -29.93 -16.73 -2.36
CA ASP A 236 -29.58 -16.56 -3.75
C ASP A 236 -30.67 -15.74 -4.44
N VAL A 237 -30.26 -14.67 -5.14
CA VAL A 237 -31.14 -13.87 -5.98
C VAL A 237 -31.50 -14.69 -7.22
N TRP A 238 -30.50 -15.31 -7.84
CA TRP A 238 -30.66 -16.25 -8.93
C TRP A 238 -29.46 -17.20 -9.01
N THR A 239 -29.66 -18.34 -9.70
CA THR A 239 -28.61 -19.32 -10.03
C THR A 239 -28.76 -19.70 -11.49
N ALA A 240 -27.66 -19.67 -12.24
CA ALA A 240 -27.62 -20.04 -13.65
C ALA A 240 -26.58 -21.15 -13.87
N SER A 241 -27.03 -22.35 -14.25
CA SER A 241 -26.15 -23.45 -14.60
C SER A 241 -25.68 -23.33 -16.05
N PHE A 242 -24.43 -23.70 -16.31
CA PHE A 242 -23.83 -23.67 -17.65
C PHE A 242 -23.11 -24.96 -18.05
N THR A 243 -23.10 -25.96 -17.16
CA THR A 243 -22.64 -27.32 -17.45
C THR A 243 -23.82 -28.26 -17.23
N GLU A 244 -24.07 -29.19 -18.16
CA GLU A 244 -25.06 -30.25 -17.95
C GLU A 244 -24.58 -31.19 -16.82
N LYS A 245 -25.50 -31.68 -15.98
CA LYS A 245 -25.17 -32.58 -14.86
C LYS A 245 -24.36 -33.76 -15.39
N ALA A 246 -23.11 -33.90 -14.93
CA ALA A 246 -22.39 -35.16 -15.09
C ALA A 246 -23.11 -36.24 -14.27
N ASP A 247 -23.45 -37.36 -14.89
CA ASP A 247 -23.95 -38.55 -14.19
C ASP A 247 -22.93 -39.00 -13.15
N THR A 248 -23.24 -38.77 -11.87
CA THR A 248 -22.46 -39.26 -10.73
C THR A 248 -22.81 -40.71 -10.44
N SER A 249 -22.60 -41.59 -11.42
CA SER A 249 -22.58 -43.04 -11.20
C SER A 249 -21.28 -43.57 -11.76
N ASN A 250 -20.45 -44.13 -10.88
CA ASN A 250 -19.16 -44.78 -11.12
C ASN A 250 -17.93 -43.88 -10.89
N GLU A 251 -17.58 -43.68 -9.63
CA GLU A 251 -16.18 -43.54 -9.22
C GLU A 251 -16.02 -44.30 -7.90
N GLU A 252 -15.68 -45.59 -8.01
CA GLU A 252 -15.12 -46.35 -6.89
C GLU A 252 -13.64 -45.97 -6.76
N ASP A 253 -13.28 -45.62 -5.53
CA ASP A 253 -11.97 -45.19 -5.09
C ASP A 253 -10.86 -46.23 -5.34
N GLU A 254 -9.75 -45.82 -5.97
CA GLU A 254 -8.43 -46.43 -5.71
C GLU A 254 -7.49 -45.38 -5.08
N PRO A 255 -6.90 -45.65 -3.90
CA PRO A 255 -6.05 -44.70 -3.21
C PRO A 255 -4.62 -44.76 -3.75
N SER A 256 -4.19 -43.73 -4.48
CA SER A 256 -2.76 -43.52 -4.75
C SER A 256 -2.13 -42.58 -3.71
N VAL A 257 -1.00 -43.05 -3.19
CA VAL A 257 -0.24 -42.50 -2.07
C VAL A 257 0.48 -41.20 -2.45
N GLY A 258 0.37 -40.18 -1.58
CA GLY A 258 1.51 -39.32 -1.24
C GLY A 258 1.88 -38.14 -2.16
N THR A 259 1.00 -37.65 -3.03
CA THR A 259 1.26 -36.39 -3.76
C THR A 259 0.17 -35.35 -3.54
N PHE A 260 0.61 -34.10 -3.39
CA PHE A 260 -0.16 -32.87 -3.17
C PHE A 260 -1.51 -32.88 -3.90
N ARG A 261 -2.62 -32.96 -3.16
CA ARG A 261 -3.98 -32.78 -3.69
C ARG A 261 -4.16 -31.30 -4.09
N ARG A 262 -3.81 -30.95 -5.33
CA ARG A 262 -4.67 -30.02 -6.07
C ARG A 262 -5.85 -30.86 -6.56
N PRO A 263 -7.09 -30.48 -6.27
CA PRO A 263 -8.20 -31.28 -6.74
C PRO A 263 -8.20 -31.26 -8.27
N ARG A 264 -8.03 -32.45 -8.89
CA ARG A 264 -8.27 -32.66 -10.32
C ARG A 264 -9.77 -32.48 -10.57
N PHE A 265 -10.21 -31.24 -10.74
CA PHE A 265 -11.57 -30.98 -11.19
C PHE A 265 -11.58 -30.73 -12.70
N THR A 266 -12.41 -31.54 -13.37
CA THR A 266 -12.69 -31.66 -14.81
C THR A 266 -11.72 -32.54 -15.62
N ARG A 267 -12.33 -33.48 -16.35
CA ARG A 267 -11.75 -34.30 -17.45
C ARG A 267 -11.18 -33.44 -18.60
N TRP A 268 -11.32 -32.12 -18.53
CA TRP A 268 -10.96 -31.10 -19.52
C TRP A 268 -10.31 -29.90 -18.79
N GLY A 269 -9.02 -29.99 -18.45
CA GLY A 269 -8.33 -29.17 -17.44
C GLY A 269 -8.19 -27.65 -17.66
N VAL A 270 -9.29 -26.92 -17.91
CA VAL A 270 -9.35 -25.45 -17.92
C VAL A 270 -10.54 -24.98 -17.10
N GLU A 271 -10.27 -24.34 -15.96
CA GLU A 271 -11.29 -23.72 -15.11
C GLU A 271 -12.04 -22.62 -15.86
N PRO A 272 -13.36 -22.45 -15.64
CA PRO A 272 -14.12 -21.36 -16.24
C PRO A 272 -13.50 -20.01 -15.86
N LYS A 273 -13.35 -19.12 -16.84
CA LYS A 273 -12.86 -17.75 -16.62
C LYS A 273 -14.02 -16.77 -16.66
N LEU A 274 -14.07 -15.88 -15.68
CA LEU A 274 -15.11 -14.86 -15.55
C LEU A 274 -14.54 -13.48 -15.88
N TYR A 275 -15.34 -12.67 -16.57
CA TYR A 275 -15.13 -11.23 -16.69
C TYR A 275 -16.45 -10.49 -16.56
N LEU A 276 -16.46 -9.44 -15.74
CA LEU A 276 -17.64 -8.64 -15.48
C LEU A 276 -17.64 -7.33 -16.26
N THR A 277 -18.80 -7.01 -16.80
CA THR A 277 -19.15 -5.68 -17.28
C THR A 277 -20.25 -5.11 -16.39
N LYS A 278 -20.67 -3.87 -16.66
CA LYS A 278 -21.76 -3.23 -15.91
C LYS A 278 -23.07 -4.04 -15.88
N ASN A 279 -23.39 -4.77 -16.95
CA ASN A 279 -24.68 -5.45 -17.12
C ASN A 279 -24.55 -6.95 -17.39
N LEU A 280 -23.41 -7.42 -17.92
CA LEU A 280 -23.20 -8.80 -18.34
C LEU A 280 -22.03 -9.46 -17.60
N ALA A 281 -22.23 -10.71 -17.21
CA ALA A 281 -21.19 -11.61 -16.76
C ALA A 281 -20.80 -12.53 -17.92
N TRP A 282 -19.53 -12.47 -18.33
CA TRP A 282 -18.97 -13.27 -19.40
C TRP A 282 -18.20 -14.45 -18.82
N ILE A 283 -18.59 -15.67 -19.19
CA ILE A 283 -17.95 -16.90 -18.76
C ILE A 283 -17.32 -17.58 -19.97
N ALA A 284 -16.00 -17.69 -19.98
CA ALA A 284 -15.28 -18.44 -20.99
C ALA A 284 -15.08 -19.89 -20.51
N LEU A 285 -15.65 -20.81 -21.30
CA LEU A 285 -15.55 -22.27 -21.16
C LEU A 285 -14.59 -22.81 -22.23
N PRO A 286 -14.18 -24.10 -22.14
CA PRO A 286 -13.22 -24.66 -23.09
C PRO A 286 -13.59 -24.49 -24.57
N LYS A 287 -14.86 -24.54 -24.97
CA LYS A 287 -15.25 -24.45 -26.40
C LYS A 287 -16.26 -23.35 -26.72
N GLN A 288 -16.62 -22.54 -25.74
CA GLN A 288 -17.64 -21.51 -25.92
C GLN A 288 -17.47 -20.40 -24.89
N VAL A 289 -18.01 -19.23 -25.20
CA VAL A 289 -18.21 -18.14 -24.25
C VAL A 289 -19.68 -17.88 -24.07
N LEU A 290 -20.08 -17.75 -22.82
CA LEU A 290 -21.46 -17.47 -22.44
C LEU A 290 -21.55 -16.08 -21.84
N SER A 291 -22.62 -15.35 -22.14
CA SER A 291 -22.97 -14.13 -21.43
C SER A 291 -24.25 -14.34 -20.62
N PHE A 292 -24.27 -13.78 -19.42
CA PHE A 292 -25.43 -13.78 -18.53
C PHE A 292 -25.79 -12.35 -18.16
N ASP A 293 -27.07 -11.99 -18.21
CA ASP A 293 -27.54 -10.75 -17.62
C ASP A 293 -27.38 -10.83 -16.10
N ILE A 294 -26.62 -9.88 -15.55
CA ILE A 294 -26.21 -9.87 -14.14
C ILE A 294 -27.42 -9.75 -13.20
N ARG A 295 -28.50 -9.09 -13.64
CA ARG A 295 -29.66 -8.83 -12.77
C ARG A 295 -30.61 -10.00 -12.71
N THR A 296 -30.79 -10.69 -13.83
CA THR A 296 -31.80 -11.75 -13.99
C THR A 296 -31.21 -13.16 -13.97
N GLY A 297 -29.90 -13.30 -14.23
CA GLY A 297 -29.26 -14.59 -14.45
C GLY A 297 -29.60 -15.22 -15.79
N ALA A 298 -30.35 -14.52 -16.66
CA ALA A 298 -30.74 -15.03 -17.95
C ALA A 298 -29.52 -15.10 -18.88
N LYS A 299 -29.28 -16.28 -19.47
CA LYS A 299 -28.28 -16.45 -20.52
C LYS A 299 -28.69 -15.59 -21.73
N THR A 300 -27.84 -14.63 -22.08
CA THR A 300 -28.09 -13.69 -23.18
C THR A 300 -27.48 -14.18 -24.48
N GLN A 301 -26.30 -14.80 -24.43
CA GLN A 301 -25.57 -15.21 -25.63
C GLN A 301 -24.71 -16.45 -25.38
N THR A 302 -24.54 -17.24 -26.44
CA THR A 302 -23.51 -18.28 -26.57
C THR A 302 -22.69 -17.98 -27.80
N ILE A 303 -21.36 -17.99 -27.67
CA ILE A 303 -20.39 -17.78 -28.76
C ILE A 303 -19.51 -19.02 -28.81
N ASP A 304 -19.64 -19.80 -29.87
CA ASP A 304 -18.80 -21.00 -30.06
C ASP A 304 -17.38 -20.62 -30.46
N LEU A 305 -16.41 -21.32 -29.88
CA LEU A 305 -15.01 -21.20 -30.25
C LEU A 305 -14.67 -22.29 -31.28
N PRO A 306 -13.85 -22.00 -32.31
CA PRO A 306 -13.46 -23.00 -33.31
C PRO A 306 -12.67 -24.20 -32.76
N GLY A 307 -12.17 -24.10 -31.53
CA GLY A 307 -11.38 -25.13 -30.86
C GLY A 307 -11.35 -24.93 -29.34
N GLU A 308 -10.45 -25.64 -28.67
CA GLU A 308 -10.30 -25.53 -27.22
C GLU A 308 -9.56 -24.24 -26.84
N MET A 309 -10.16 -23.48 -25.93
CA MET A 309 -9.63 -22.25 -25.38
C MET A 309 -8.29 -22.52 -24.70
N ALA A 310 -7.26 -21.85 -25.20
CA ALA A 310 -5.91 -21.90 -24.66
C ALA A 310 -5.55 -20.64 -23.85
N SER A 311 -6.14 -19.50 -24.20
CA SER A 311 -5.97 -18.28 -23.41
C SER A 311 -7.21 -17.42 -23.41
N PHE A 312 -7.39 -16.68 -22.32
CA PHE A 312 -8.44 -15.71 -22.11
C PHE A 312 -7.81 -14.40 -21.62
N ARG A 313 -8.11 -13.30 -22.30
CA ARG A 313 -7.68 -11.95 -21.94
C ARG A 313 -8.87 -11.01 -22.09
N ALA A 314 -9.16 -10.27 -21.04
CA ALA A 314 -10.20 -9.25 -21.07
C ALA A 314 -9.58 -7.86 -21.03
N THR A 315 -10.23 -6.92 -21.72
CA THR A 315 -9.94 -5.48 -21.69
C THR A 315 -11.25 -4.74 -21.45
N GLU A 316 -11.19 -3.41 -21.25
CA GLU A 316 -12.40 -2.59 -21.11
C GLU A 316 -13.35 -2.68 -22.32
N GLU A 317 -12.82 -2.96 -23.52
CA GLU A 317 -13.57 -2.91 -24.78
C GLU A 317 -13.91 -4.28 -25.37
N ALA A 318 -13.09 -5.30 -25.11
CA ALA A 318 -13.24 -6.61 -25.74
C ALA A 318 -12.64 -7.78 -24.92
N LEU A 319 -13.18 -8.97 -25.16
CA LEU A 319 -12.56 -10.24 -24.79
C LEU A 319 -11.76 -10.80 -25.95
N PHE A 320 -10.60 -11.37 -25.65
CA PHE A 320 -9.70 -11.97 -26.61
C PHE A 320 -9.36 -13.39 -26.19
N ILE A 321 -9.59 -14.30 -27.12
CA ILE A 321 -9.53 -15.74 -26.85
C ILE A 321 -8.76 -16.40 -27.97
N THR A 322 -7.70 -17.11 -27.60
CA THR A 322 -7.00 -17.99 -28.54
C THR A 322 -7.50 -19.40 -28.33
N SER A 323 -7.95 -20.06 -29.40
CA SER A 323 -8.39 -21.46 -29.36
C SER A 323 -7.59 -22.33 -30.32
N TYR A 324 -7.33 -23.58 -29.96
CA TYR A 324 -6.68 -24.57 -30.82
C TYR A 324 -7.66 -25.66 -31.25
N SER A 325 -7.76 -25.90 -32.55
CA SER A 325 -8.53 -27.02 -33.13
C SER A 325 -7.63 -28.16 -33.63
N GLY A 326 -6.31 -28.00 -33.51
CA GLY A 326 -5.29 -29.01 -33.78
C GLY A 326 -3.88 -28.42 -33.72
N PRO A 327 -2.82 -29.24 -33.97
CA PRO A 327 -1.42 -28.82 -33.81
C PRO A 327 -0.99 -27.63 -34.68
N ARG A 328 -1.71 -27.37 -35.78
CA ARG A 328 -1.42 -26.29 -36.75
C ARG A 328 -2.63 -25.41 -37.07
N LYS A 329 -3.69 -25.51 -36.27
CA LYS A 329 -4.91 -24.71 -36.48
C LYS A 329 -5.24 -23.99 -35.18
N SER A 330 -5.05 -22.67 -35.20
CA SER A 330 -5.48 -21.78 -34.12
C SER A 330 -6.43 -20.72 -34.65
N ALA A 331 -7.26 -20.20 -33.77
CA ALA A 331 -8.11 -19.07 -34.08
C ALA A 331 -8.00 -18.04 -32.95
N MET A 332 -8.07 -16.78 -33.34
CA MET A 332 -8.19 -15.66 -32.43
C MET A 332 -9.62 -15.12 -32.53
N THR A 333 -10.38 -15.25 -31.44
CA THR A 333 -11.74 -14.73 -31.33
C THR A 333 -11.72 -13.46 -30.50
N ARG A 334 -12.15 -12.34 -31.09
CA ARG A 334 -12.45 -11.10 -30.37
C ARG A 334 -13.95 -11.00 -30.15
N ILE A 335 -14.37 -10.79 -28.92
CA ILE A 335 -15.76 -10.48 -28.58
C ILE A 335 -15.81 -9.02 -28.15
N ASP A 336 -16.53 -8.20 -28.91
CA ASP A 336 -16.77 -6.81 -28.55
C ASP A 336 -17.73 -6.75 -27.35
N LEU A 337 -17.31 -6.11 -26.26
CA LEU A 337 -18.11 -6.08 -25.03
C LEU A 337 -19.33 -5.16 -25.13
N ALA A 338 -19.31 -4.16 -26.02
CA ALA A 338 -20.40 -3.21 -26.17
C ALA A 338 -21.52 -3.78 -27.05
N SER A 339 -21.17 -4.46 -28.14
CA SER A 339 -22.16 -5.05 -29.07
C SER A 339 -22.44 -6.53 -28.84
N GLY A 340 -21.56 -7.24 -28.13
CA GLY A 340 -21.59 -8.71 -28.02
C GLY A 340 -21.18 -9.44 -29.30
N THR A 341 -20.73 -8.74 -30.35
CA THR A 341 -20.37 -9.38 -31.62
C THR A 341 -19.00 -10.05 -31.53
N ALA A 342 -18.93 -11.32 -31.93
CA ALA A 342 -17.69 -12.05 -32.06
C ALA A 342 -17.14 -11.93 -33.49
N LYS A 343 -15.84 -11.66 -33.60
CA LYS A 343 -15.08 -11.78 -34.86
C LYS A 343 -13.95 -12.77 -34.63
N THR A 344 -13.92 -13.81 -35.45
CA THR A 344 -12.92 -14.86 -35.37
C THR A 344 -12.02 -14.80 -36.59
N GLN A 345 -10.72 -14.81 -36.37
CA GLN A 345 -9.72 -14.89 -37.42
C GLN A 345 -8.91 -16.16 -37.25
N GLU A 346 -8.90 -16.98 -38.29
CA GLU A 346 -7.99 -18.11 -38.35
C GLU A 346 -6.56 -17.62 -38.42
N THR A 347 -5.71 -18.28 -37.66
CA THR A 347 -4.27 -18.00 -37.59
C THR A 347 -3.54 -19.30 -37.80
N VAL A 348 -2.46 -19.26 -38.57
CA VAL A 348 -1.52 -20.38 -38.64
C VAL A 348 -0.51 -20.13 -37.52
N PRO A 349 -0.51 -20.93 -36.44
CA PRO A 349 0.45 -20.73 -35.38
C PRO A 349 1.85 -20.92 -35.96
N THR A 350 2.72 -19.94 -35.75
CA THR A 350 4.13 -20.09 -36.15
C THR A 350 4.71 -21.26 -35.34
N PRO A 351 5.24 -22.32 -35.98
CA PRO A 351 5.85 -23.42 -35.25
C PRO A 351 6.89 -22.89 -34.28
N VAL A 352 6.83 -23.33 -33.02
CA VAL A 352 7.84 -22.96 -32.04
C VAL A 352 9.10 -23.76 -32.33
N GLU A 353 10.09 -23.12 -32.94
CA GLU A 353 11.42 -23.69 -33.09
C GLU A 353 12.23 -23.42 -31.84
N ARG A 354 12.99 -24.43 -31.42
CA ARG A 354 13.91 -24.34 -30.29
C ARG A 354 15.29 -24.76 -30.74
N GLN A 355 16.30 -24.03 -30.30
CA GLN A 355 17.69 -24.42 -30.43
C GLN A 355 18.23 -24.73 -29.04
N MET A 356 18.94 -25.85 -28.96
CA MET A 356 19.59 -26.30 -27.74
C MET A 356 20.97 -25.67 -27.65
N PHE A 357 21.26 -25.03 -26.52
CA PHE A 357 22.57 -24.44 -26.21
C PHE A 357 23.20 -25.21 -25.07
N ALA A 358 24.47 -25.58 -25.20
CA ALA A 358 25.20 -26.22 -24.11
C ALA A 358 25.34 -25.24 -22.94
N GLU A 359 25.04 -25.70 -21.72
CA GLU A 359 25.36 -24.96 -20.50
C GLU A 359 26.82 -25.26 -20.10
N GLU A 360 27.76 -24.69 -20.85
CA GLU A 360 29.19 -24.77 -20.52
C GLU A 360 29.61 -23.58 -19.68
N PHE A 361 30.21 -23.84 -18.51
CA PHE A 361 30.74 -22.77 -17.67
C PHE A 361 31.88 -22.02 -18.36
N PRO A 362 32.00 -20.70 -18.13
CA PRO A 362 33.10 -19.92 -18.70
C PRO A 362 34.46 -20.41 -18.16
N ALA A 363 35.49 -20.26 -18.98
CA ALA A 363 36.86 -20.62 -18.62
C ALA A 363 37.28 -19.93 -17.30
N GLY A 364 37.75 -20.70 -16.32
CA GLY A 364 38.15 -20.22 -14.99
C GLY A 364 37.11 -20.44 -13.88
N VAL A 365 35.91 -20.91 -14.23
CA VAL A 365 34.93 -21.43 -13.26
C VAL A 365 35.21 -22.90 -12.99
N LEU A 366 35.53 -23.24 -11.74
CA LEU A 366 35.72 -24.63 -11.29
C LEU A 366 34.50 -25.04 -10.46
N PRO A 367 33.50 -25.72 -11.05
CA PRO A 367 32.41 -26.28 -10.26
C PRO A 367 32.92 -27.36 -9.31
N THR A 368 32.20 -27.64 -8.23
CA THR A 368 32.60 -28.72 -7.30
C THR A 368 32.52 -30.08 -7.95
N ALA A 369 33.29 -31.05 -7.42
CA ALA A 369 33.19 -32.45 -7.81
C ALA A 369 31.75 -33.01 -7.71
N ALA A 370 30.96 -32.52 -6.75
CA ALA A 370 29.55 -32.87 -6.61
C ALA A 370 28.71 -32.38 -7.80
N PHE A 371 28.88 -31.13 -8.24
CA PHE A 371 28.21 -30.62 -9.42
C PHE A 371 28.67 -31.34 -10.70
N LEU A 372 29.97 -31.63 -10.82
CA LEU A 372 30.50 -32.39 -11.96
C LEU A 372 29.92 -33.81 -12.01
N LEU A 373 29.73 -34.45 -10.86
CA LEU A 373 29.07 -35.75 -10.76
C LEU A 373 27.58 -35.64 -11.13
N GLU A 374 26.84 -34.66 -10.58
CA GLU A 374 25.43 -34.39 -10.93
C GLU A 374 25.27 -34.16 -12.44
N SER A 375 26.11 -33.31 -13.02
CA SER A 375 26.17 -33.08 -14.47
C SER A 375 26.52 -34.38 -15.22
N SER A 376 27.49 -35.18 -14.78
CA SER A 376 27.84 -36.44 -15.45
C SER A 376 26.70 -37.47 -15.44
N LEU A 377 25.84 -37.43 -14.43
CA LEU A 377 24.66 -38.28 -14.28
C LEU A 377 23.44 -37.74 -15.04
N ALA A 378 23.42 -36.44 -15.35
CA ALA A 378 22.38 -35.82 -16.15
C ALA A 378 22.46 -36.25 -17.61
N SER A 379 21.31 -36.44 -18.23
CA SER A 379 21.19 -36.72 -19.66
C SER A 379 21.72 -35.55 -20.50
N ASP A 380 22.14 -35.81 -21.75
CA ASP A 380 22.66 -34.76 -22.63
C ASP A 380 21.63 -33.68 -22.97
N ASP A 381 20.34 -33.96 -22.82
CA ASP A 381 19.26 -33.00 -22.98
C ASP A 381 19.07 -32.12 -21.73
N GLU A 382 19.32 -32.66 -20.52
CA GLU A 382 19.30 -31.90 -19.26
C GLU A 382 20.48 -30.92 -19.13
N LYS A 383 21.57 -31.14 -19.87
CA LYS A 383 22.74 -30.24 -19.94
C LYS A 383 22.58 -29.07 -20.91
N LYS A 384 21.43 -28.98 -21.58
CA LYS A 384 21.21 -28.02 -22.65
C LYS A 384 20.02 -27.13 -22.33
N ARG A 385 20.23 -25.83 -22.50
CA ARG A 385 19.16 -24.84 -22.41
C ARG A 385 18.47 -24.69 -23.77
N ALA A 386 17.16 -24.96 -23.80
CA ALA A 386 16.35 -24.74 -24.98
C ALA A 386 15.90 -23.26 -25.07
N LEU A 387 16.44 -22.49 -26.01
CA LEU A 387 15.92 -21.15 -26.32
C LEU A 387 14.93 -21.24 -27.48
N LYS A 388 13.84 -20.46 -27.39
CA LYS A 388 12.89 -20.32 -28.50
C LYS A 388 13.52 -19.44 -29.57
N THR A 389 13.77 -20.00 -30.74
CA THR A 389 14.39 -19.29 -31.87
C THR A 389 13.35 -18.72 -32.81
N VAL A 390 12.20 -19.38 -32.97
CA VAL A 390 11.09 -18.88 -33.78
C VAL A 390 9.80 -19.12 -33.02
N TYR A 391 8.98 -18.08 -32.86
CA TYR A 391 7.65 -18.19 -32.24
C TYR A 391 6.79 -16.97 -32.57
N SER A 392 5.49 -17.08 -32.36
CA SER A 392 4.58 -15.93 -32.32
C SER A 392 3.82 -15.86 -31.00
N LYS A 393 3.48 -14.63 -30.58
CA LYS A 393 2.64 -14.35 -29.41
C LYS A 393 1.54 -13.40 -29.82
N PHE A 394 0.32 -13.64 -29.33
CA PHE A 394 -0.81 -12.74 -29.53
C PHE A 394 -1.02 -11.91 -28.27
N ILE A 395 -1.18 -10.60 -28.45
CA ILE A 395 -1.39 -9.62 -27.39
C ILE A 395 -2.69 -8.86 -27.70
N SER A 396 -3.58 -8.77 -26.72
CA SER A 396 -4.76 -7.91 -26.81
C SER A 396 -4.33 -6.44 -26.75
N ALA A 397 -4.85 -5.61 -27.65
CA ALA A 397 -4.49 -4.19 -27.76
C ALA A 397 -5.73 -3.31 -28.01
N GLY A 398 -6.59 -3.19 -27.00
CA GLY A 398 -7.86 -2.44 -27.06
C GLY A 398 -8.81 -3.02 -28.10
N VAL A 399 -9.27 -2.20 -29.04
CA VAL A 399 -10.06 -2.63 -30.21
C VAL A 399 -9.34 -3.58 -31.18
N ASN A 400 -8.03 -3.78 -31.05
CA ASN A 400 -7.21 -4.58 -31.98
C ASN A 400 -6.46 -5.72 -31.26
N ALA A 401 -5.77 -6.56 -32.03
CA ALA A 401 -4.84 -7.57 -31.53
C ALA A 401 -3.50 -7.44 -32.26
N ILE A 402 -2.41 -7.59 -31.49
CA ILE A 402 -1.03 -7.61 -32.01
C ILE A 402 -0.58 -9.06 -32.10
N GLU A 403 -0.13 -9.47 -33.28
CA GLU A 403 0.73 -10.63 -33.45
C GLU A 403 2.18 -10.16 -33.41
N MET A 404 2.93 -10.60 -32.38
CA MET A 404 4.36 -10.43 -32.29
C MET A 404 5.04 -11.70 -32.80
N GLN A 405 5.62 -11.63 -33.99
CA GLN A 405 6.43 -12.71 -34.57
C GLN A 405 7.89 -12.47 -34.21
N VAL A 406 8.57 -13.51 -33.73
CA VAL A 406 9.95 -13.44 -33.25
C VAL A 406 10.78 -14.48 -33.99
N ARG A 407 11.93 -14.05 -34.48
CA ARG A 407 12.98 -14.91 -35.04
C ARG A 407 14.34 -14.49 -34.48
N MET A 408 15.03 -15.41 -33.83
CA MET A 408 16.43 -15.23 -33.42
C MET A 408 17.30 -15.13 -34.66
N VAL A 409 18.10 -14.06 -34.73
CA VAL A 409 19.04 -13.76 -35.82
C VAL A 409 20.44 -14.19 -35.42
N GLU A 410 20.86 -13.81 -34.22
CA GLU A 410 22.19 -14.12 -33.69
C GLU A 410 22.05 -14.64 -32.26
N PRO A 411 22.40 -15.92 -32.01
CA PRO A 411 22.41 -16.44 -30.66
C PRO A 411 23.60 -15.89 -29.87
N LYS A 412 23.34 -15.32 -28.70
CA LYS A 412 24.39 -14.80 -27.82
C LYS A 412 23.99 -14.96 -26.36
N LEU A 413 24.56 -15.97 -25.72
CA LEU A 413 24.45 -16.19 -24.28
C LEU A 413 25.74 -15.71 -23.60
N VAL A 414 25.61 -14.84 -22.60
CA VAL A 414 26.76 -14.31 -21.84
C VAL A 414 26.65 -14.68 -20.38
N TYR A 415 27.79 -14.94 -19.74
CA TYR A 415 27.86 -15.13 -18.30
C TYR A 415 28.26 -13.82 -17.63
N VAL A 416 27.47 -13.37 -16.67
CA VAL A 416 27.76 -12.18 -15.87
C VAL A 416 28.00 -12.58 -14.42
N GLU A 417 28.90 -11.87 -13.73
CA GLU A 417 29.11 -12.05 -12.30
C GLU A 417 27.79 -11.76 -11.56
N ALA A 418 27.31 -12.75 -10.80
CA ALA A 418 26.00 -12.71 -10.13
C ALA A 418 26.10 -13.03 -8.63
N MET A 419 27.31 -13.23 -8.12
CA MET A 419 27.61 -13.42 -6.71
C MET A 419 28.89 -12.70 -6.33
N LYS A 420 29.00 -12.28 -5.08
CA LYS A 420 30.25 -11.70 -4.56
C LYS A 420 31.32 -12.79 -4.46
N LYS A 421 32.59 -12.40 -4.67
CA LYS A 421 33.75 -13.25 -4.37
C LYS A 421 33.70 -13.74 -2.91
N ALA A 422 34.18 -14.95 -2.68
CA ALA A 422 34.24 -15.51 -1.33
C ALA A 422 35.12 -14.64 -0.43
N GLY A 423 34.62 -14.33 0.75
CA GLY A 423 35.35 -13.61 1.79
C GLY A 423 36.13 -14.57 2.70
N PRO A 424 36.78 -14.06 3.76
CA PRO A 424 37.38 -14.90 4.80
C PRO A 424 36.32 -15.75 5.48
N SER A 425 36.63 -17.02 5.74
CA SER A 425 35.67 -17.94 6.36
C SER A 425 35.30 -17.53 7.79
N ALA A 426 34.00 -17.43 8.05
CA ALA A 426 33.44 -17.18 9.37
C ALA A 426 33.64 -18.37 10.32
N LEU A 427 33.86 -19.59 9.79
CA LEU A 427 34.23 -20.76 10.58
C LEU A 427 35.59 -20.58 11.29
N ASN A 428 36.49 -19.78 10.70
CA ASN A 428 37.81 -19.52 11.25
C ASN A 428 37.83 -18.31 12.20
N ALA A 429 36.71 -17.59 12.35
CA ALA A 429 36.58 -16.48 13.28
C ALA A 429 36.19 -16.94 14.69
N THR A 430 36.52 -16.15 15.73
CA THR A 430 36.09 -16.42 17.10
C THR A 430 34.57 -16.27 17.19
N THR A 431 33.84 -17.38 17.15
CA THR A 431 32.38 -17.41 17.04
C THR A 431 31.72 -17.44 18.43
N SER A 432 30.72 -16.57 18.66
CA SER A 432 29.82 -16.64 19.83
C SER A 432 28.52 -17.36 19.46
N ALA A 433 27.90 -18.06 20.44
CA ALA A 433 26.77 -18.96 20.22
C ALA A 433 25.51 -18.33 19.57
N SER A 434 25.33 -17.00 19.64
CA SER A 434 24.15 -16.30 19.09
C SER A 434 24.35 -15.68 17.70
N THR A 435 25.59 -15.54 17.22
CA THR A 435 25.90 -14.77 16.00
C THR A 435 26.47 -15.67 14.89
N SER A 436 26.96 -16.86 15.23
CA SER A 436 27.68 -17.73 14.30
C SER A 436 26.80 -18.51 13.33
N ALA A 437 25.64 -19.02 13.75
CA ALA A 437 24.86 -19.96 12.93
C ALA A 437 24.34 -19.34 11.61
N GLY A 438 23.76 -18.14 11.65
CA GLY A 438 23.25 -17.46 10.45
C GLY A 438 24.36 -16.97 9.52
N LEU A 439 25.47 -16.51 10.09
CA LEU A 439 26.68 -16.11 9.35
C LEU A 439 27.31 -17.29 8.60
N VAL A 440 27.53 -18.39 9.32
CA VAL A 440 28.11 -19.63 8.78
C VAL A 440 27.16 -20.26 7.77
N ALA A 441 25.85 -20.28 8.02
CA ALA A 441 24.88 -20.81 7.06
C ALA A 441 24.86 -19.99 5.76
N GLU A 442 24.89 -18.65 5.85
CA GLU A 442 24.95 -17.78 4.68
C GLU A 442 26.24 -18.00 3.89
N GLU A 443 27.39 -18.17 4.55
CA GLU A 443 28.66 -18.56 3.90
C GLU A 443 28.52 -19.90 3.16
N ILE A 444 28.10 -20.96 3.86
CA ILE A 444 27.95 -22.32 3.30
C ILE A 444 26.99 -22.31 2.11
N PHE A 445 25.86 -21.63 2.22
CA PHE A 445 24.85 -21.57 1.15
C PHE A 445 25.37 -20.81 -0.07
N ASN A 446 26.10 -19.71 0.15
CA ASN A 446 26.73 -19.02 -0.96
C ASN A 446 27.86 -19.84 -1.59
N ASP A 447 28.64 -20.59 -0.81
CA ASP A 447 29.67 -21.49 -1.35
C ASP A 447 29.05 -22.64 -2.15
N LEU A 448 27.95 -23.22 -1.65
CA LEU A 448 27.18 -24.23 -2.37
C LEU A 448 26.64 -23.67 -3.70
N LYS A 449 26.03 -22.49 -3.68
CA LYS A 449 25.53 -21.81 -4.88
C LYS A 449 26.66 -21.47 -5.86
N ARG A 450 27.78 -20.91 -5.39
CA ARG A 450 28.97 -20.65 -6.22
C ARG A 450 29.51 -21.95 -6.81
N SER A 451 29.47 -23.05 -6.08
CA SER A 451 29.95 -24.33 -6.60
C SER A 451 29.09 -24.91 -7.70
N LYS A 452 27.78 -24.60 -7.70
CA LYS A 452 26.84 -24.98 -8.77
C LYS A 452 26.85 -24.02 -9.96
N THR A 453 27.08 -22.73 -9.72
CA THR A 453 26.90 -21.68 -10.73
C THR A 453 28.20 -21.04 -11.22
N GLY A 454 29.31 -21.29 -10.54
CA GLY A 454 30.55 -20.52 -10.71
C GLY A 454 30.51 -19.11 -10.17
N GLY A 455 29.44 -18.71 -9.47
CA GLY A 455 29.22 -17.31 -9.07
C GLY A 455 28.78 -16.41 -10.24
N VAL A 456 28.41 -17.02 -11.38
CA VAL A 456 27.92 -16.32 -12.56
C VAL A 456 26.49 -16.71 -12.89
N LYS A 457 25.79 -15.83 -13.61
CA LYS A 457 24.46 -16.09 -14.17
C LYS A 457 24.51 -15.94 -15.68
N GLN A 458 23.83 -16.84 -16.39
CA GLN A 458 23.70 -16.75 -17.83
C GLN A 458 22.58 -15.77 -18.20
N VAL A 459 22.90 -14.80 -19.06
CA VAL A 459 21.98 -13.78 -19.59
C VAL A 459 21.86 -13.97 -21.09
N ASP A 460 20.63 -13.89 -21.59
CA ASP A 460 20.35 -13.92 -23.02
C ASP A 460 20.50 -12.53 -23.63
N GLU A 461 21.59 -12.33 -24.37
CA GLU A 461 21.88 -11.14 -25.18
C GLU A 461 21.74 -11.44 -26.69
N SER A 462 20.99 -12.49 -27.06
CA SER A 462 20.75 -12.83 -28.46
C SER A 462 20.04 -11.69 -29.19
N VAL A 463 20.29 -11.56 -30.49
CA VAL A 463 19.59 -10.60 -31.35
C VAL A 463 18.37 -11.28 -31.94
N TYR A 464 17.22 -10.66 -31.74
CA TYR A 464 15.93 -11.12 -32.23
C TYR A 464 15.35 -10.13 -33.24
N ARG A 465 14.96 -10.62 -34.42
CA ARG A 465 14.10 -9.88 -35.34
C ARG A 465 12.65 -10.06 -34.90
N VAL A 466 11.99 -8.94 -34.65
CA VAL A 466 10.59 -8.87 -34.22
C VAL A 466 9.76 -8.22 -35.32
N THR A 467 8.62 -8.81 -35.63
CA THR A 467 7.60 -8.22 -36.51
C THR A 467 6.30 -8.06 -35.74
N LEU A 468 5.76 -6.84 -35.73
CA LEU A 468 4.47 -6.50 -35.10
C LEU A 468 3.41 -6.35 -36.19
N ARG A 469 2.38 -7.20 -36.14
CA ARG A 469 1.23 -7.16 -37.07
C ARG A 469 -0.05 -6.87 -36.32
N ARG A 470 -0.88 -6.00 -36.88
CA ARG A 470 -2.24 -5.76 -36.41
C ARG A 470 -3.20 -6.68 -37.15
N LEU A 471 -4.02 -7.41 -36.41
CA LEU A 471 -4.86 -8.47 -36.99
C LEU A 471 -6.26 -7.98 -37.37
N LEU A 472 -6.86 -7.10 -36.57
CA LEU A 472 -8.28 -6.76 -36.68
C LEU A 472 -8.54 -5.41 -37.36
N GLN A 473 -7.57 -4.51 -37.32
CA GLN A 473 -7.54 -3.27 -38.10
C GLN A 473 -6.25 -3.23 -38.90
N GLU A 474 -6.36 -2.90 -40.18
CA GLU A 474 -5.22 -2.84 -41.08
C GLU A 474 -4.26 -1.72 -40.68
N ALA A 475 -3.01 -2.09 -40.45
CA ALA A 475 -1.90 -1.18 -40.26
C ALA A 475 -0.67 -1.84 -40.88
N GLU A 476 0.24 -1.04 -41.43
CA GLU A 476 1.51 -1.54 -41.94
C GLU A 476 2.27 -2.29 -40.84
N PRO A 477 2.72 -3.53 -41.10
CA PRO A 477 3.57 -4.25 -40.15
C PRO A 477 4.86 -3.50 -39.88
N TRP A 478 5.28 -3.46 -38.62
CA TRP A 478 6.62 -2.98 -38.28
C TRP A 478 7.56 -4.17 -38.07
N SER A 479 8.80 -4.08 -38.56
CA SER A 479 9.86 -5.05 -38.28
C SER A 479 11.13 -4.35 -37.83
N GLY A 480 11.81 -4.93 -36.85
CA GLY A 480 13.09 -4.43 -36.34
C GLY A 480 13.84 -5.46 -35.51
N GLU A 481 15.06 -5.12 -35.11
CA GLU A 481 15.92 -5.99 -34.29
C GLU A 481 16.02 -5.47 -32.86
N VAL A 482 15.98 -6.39 -31.90
CA VAL A 482 16.12 -6.11 -30.47
C VAL A 482 17.09 -7.10 -29.83
N THR A 483 17.82 -6.66 -28.81
CA THR A 483 18.77 -7.50 -28.09
C THR A 483 18.15 -8.00 -26.79
N GLY A 484 18.18 -9.31 -26.58
CA GLY A 484 17.54 -10.00 -25.47
C GLY A 484 16.05 -10.33 -25.73
N PRO A 485 15.43 -11.15 -24.84
CA PRO A 485 14.08 -11.67 -25.07
C PRO A 485 13.04 -10.56 -25.28
N PRO A 486 12.29 -10.57 -26.40
CA PRO A 486 11.29 -9.53 -26.67
C PRO A 486 9.97 -9.77 -25.92
N ALA A 487 9.37 -8.68 -25.44
CA ALA A 487 7.98 -8.66 -24.99
C ALA A 487 7.26 -7.38 -25.42
N VAL A 488 5.97 -7.50 -25.70
CA VAL A 488 5.10 -6.38 -26.06
C VAL A 488 4.03 -6.19 -25.00
N PHE A 489 3.84 -4.93 -24.61
CA PHE A 489 2.83 -4.47 -23.67
C PHE A 489 1.92 -3.47 -24.38
N ALA A 490 0.64 -3.78 -24.45
CA ALA A 490 -0.33 -2.89 -25.05
C ALA A 490 -0.98 -1.98 -24.02
N LEU A 491 -0.93 -0.66 -24.23
CA LEU A 491 -1.50 0.34 -23.32
C LEU A 491 -2.72 1.01 -23.95
N LYS A 492 -3.13 2.18 -23.46
CA LYS A 492 -4.35 2.84 -23.95
C LYS A 492 -4.11 3.52 -25.29
N THR A 493 -3.10 4.39 -25.37
CA THR A 493 -2.80 5.15 -26.60
C THR A 493 -1.55 4.68 -27.32
N VAL A 494 -0.64 4.01 -26.62
CA VAL A 494 0.61 3.50 -27.18
C VAL A 494 0.78 2.01 -26.92
N ASP A 495 1.72 1.38 -27.62
CA ASP A 495 2.18 0.01 -27.34
C ASP A 495 3.70 0.02 -27.18
N VAL A 496 4.24 -0.81 -26.30
CA VAL A 496 5.67 -0.82 -25.98
C VAL A 496 6.27 -2.19 -26.21
N LEU A 497 7.28 -2.26 -27.07
CA LEU A 497 8.16 -3.42 -27.23
C LEU A 497 9.39 -3.21 -26.36
N VAL A 498 9.73 -4.17 -25.52
CA VAL A 498 10.98 -4.18 -24.76
C VAL A 498 11.84 -5.36 -25.18
N GLY A 499 13.16 -5.16 -25.15
CA GLY A 499 14.17 -6.18 -25.36
C GLY A 499 15.44 -5.76 -24.64
N GLY A 500 15.89 -6.59 -23.68
CA GLY A 500 17.06 -6.28 -22.86
C GLY A 500 16.92 -4.91 -22.17
N LYS A 501 17.84 -3.99 -22.48
CA LYS A 501 17.85 -2.62 -21.93
C LYS A 501 17.27 -1.57 -22.89
N MET A 502 16.42 -1.97 -23.82
CA MET A 502 15.78 -1.06 -24.78
C MET A 502 14.26 -1.17 -24.71
N ALA A 503 13.59 -0.03 -24.85
CA ALA A 503 12.15 0.07 -25.04
C ALA A 503 11.85 0.86 -26.33
N TYR A 504 10.91 0.37 -27.13
CA TYR A 504 10.44 0.98 -28.37
C TYR A 504 8.95 1.23 -28.24
N VAL A 505 8.53 2.48 -28.40
CA VAL A 505 7.14 2.91 -28.19
C VAL A 505 6.50 3.20 -29.53
N PHE A 506 5.32 2.65 -29.75
CA PHE A 506 4.55 2.74 -30.99
C PHE A 506 3.18 3.36 -30.72
N ASP A 507 2.62 4.04 -31.72
CA ASP A 507 1.18 4.30 -31.72
C ASP A 507 0.38 3.04 -32.09
N LYS A 508 -0.95 3.17 -32.10
CA LYS A 508 -1.86 2.06 -32.45
C LYS A 508 -1.82 1.66 -33.93
N GLN A 509 -1.08 2.40 -34.77
CA GLN A 509 -0.88 2.15 -36.19
C GLN A 509 0.52 1.57 -36.49
N ASN A 510 1.23 1.06 -35.47
CA ASN A 510 2.61 0.54 -35.57
C ASN A 510 3.67 1.58 -35.98
N LYS A 511 3.36 2.88 -35.94
CA LYS A 511 4.37 3.90 -36.17
C LYS A 511 5.20 4.07 -34.90
N LYS A 512 6.51 3.86 -35.00
CA LYS A 512 7.44 4.12 -33.90
C LYS A 512 7.42 5.61 -33.55
N LEU A 513 7.10 5.91 -32.30
CA LEU A 513 7.08 7.27 -31.76
C LEU A 513 8.47 7.66 -31.25
N PHE A 514 9.05 6.82 -30.38
CA PHE A 514 10.40 6.99 -29.85
C PHE A 514 10.95 5.66 -29.34
N GLU A 515 12.23 5.66 -28.99
CA GLU A 515 12.91 4.56 -28.30
C GLU A 515 13.70 5.12 -27.11
N ALA A 516 13.87 4.30 -26.07
CA ALA A 516 14.55 4.70 -24.85
C ALA A 516 15.49 3.59 -24.36
N LYS A 517 16.69 4.00 -23.95
CA LYS A 517 17.64 3.14 -23.25
C LYS A 517 17.28 3.08 -21.77
N LEU A 518 17.10 1.87 -21.27
CA LEU A 518 16.80 1.56 -19.88
C LEU A 518 18.08 1.45 -19.06
N THR A 519 17.97 1.62 -17.74
CA THR A 519 19.13 1.48 -16.85
C THR A 519 19.38 0.00 -16.57
N PHE A 520 18.30 -0.71 -16.26
CA PHE A 520 18.26 -2.15 -16.08
C PHE A 520 17.27 -2.77 -17.09
N PRO A 521 17.37 -4.07 -17.38
CA PRO A 521 16.31 -4.74 -18.13
C PRO A 521 15.01 -4.80 -17.32
N VAL A 522 13.89 -5.06 -18.01
CA VAL A 522 12.63 -5.44 -17.35
C VAL A 522 12.84 -6.78 -16.63
N ALA A 523 12.22 -6.96 -15.47
CA ALA A 523 12.32 -8.23 -14.74
C ALA A 523 11.66 -9.37 -15.53
N ASP A 524 12.33 -10.53 -15.61
CA ASP A 524 11.87 -11.68 -16.41
C ASP A 524 10.43 -12.10 -16.05
N TRP A 525 10.08 -12.11 -14.77
CA TRP A 525 8.74 -12.51 -14.33
C TRP A 525 7.62 -11.60 -14.89
N LEU A 526 7.89 -10.30 -15.11
CA LEU A 526 6.94 -9.37 -15.75
C LEU A 526 6.79 -9.62 -17.26
N MET A 527 7.83 -10.13 -17.92
CA MET A 527 7.82 -10.44 -19.36
C MET A 527 6.86 -11.59 -19.68
N PHE A 528 6.62 -12.46 -18.70
CA PHE A 528 5.78 -13.66 -18.82
C PHE A 528 4.48 -13.59 -18.01
N SER A 529 4.29 -12.55 -17.19
CA SER A 529 3.08 -12.38 -16.38
C SER A 529 1.84 -12.09 -17.24
N ALA A 530 0.72 -12.59 -16.76
CA ALA A 530 -0.59 -12.45 -17.38
C ALA A 530 -1.37 -11.32 -16.71
N GLY A 531 -1.22 -10.08 -17.18
CA GLY A 531 -2.01 -8.94 -16.72
C GLY A 531 -1.25 -7.92 -15.86
N GLU A 532 -0.04 -8.24 -15.40
CA GLU A 532 0.86 -7.24 -14.83
C GLU A 532 1.64 -6.54 -15.94
N SER A 533 1.81 -5.23 -15.79
CA SER A 533 2.48 -4.38 -16.76
C SER A 533 3.52 -3.52 -16.03
N PRO A 534 4.76 -3.42 -16.54
CA PRO A 534 5.75 -2.48 -16.02
C PRO A 534 5.43 -1.02 -16.40
N PHE A 535 4.31 -0.79 -17.09
CA PHE A 535 3.89 0.49 -17.60
C PHE A 535 2.55 0.94 -17.01
N LEU A 536 2.43 2.24 -16.77
CA LEU A 536 1.18 2.94 -16.46
C LEU A 536 1.09 4.19 -17.33
N GLU A 537 0.00 4.34 -18.07
CA GLU A 537 -0.27 5.53 -18.90
C GLU A 537 -1.28 6.45 -18.20
N LEU A 538 -0.90 7.70 -17.97
CA LEU A 538 -1.77 8.71 -17.33
C LEU A 538 -1.39 10.12 -17.81
N ASP A 539 -2.38 10.93 -18.20
CA ASP A 539 -2.20 12.34 -18.56
C ASP A 539 -1.05 12.62 -19.55
N LYS A 540 -1.03 11.89 -20.67
CA LYS A 540 0.05 11.94 -21.69
C LYS A 540 1.45 11.66 -21.10
N THR A 541 1.51 10.93 -19.99
CA THR A 541 2.76 10.49 -19.36
C THR A 541 2.77 8.98 -19.34
N LEU A 542 3.87 8.39 -19.79
CA LEU A 542 4.15 6.97 -19.68
C LEU A 542 5.09 6.76 -18.49
N TYR A 543 4.57 6.20 -17.41
CA TYR A 543 5.37 5.72 -16.30
C TYR A 543 5.85 4.31 -16.62
N PHE A 544 7.15 4.07 -16.48
CA PHE A 544 7.77 2.78 -16.76
C PHE A 544 8.75 2.45 -15.64
N PHE A 545 8.73 1.21 -15.13
CA PHE A 545 9.77 0.73 -14.24
C PHE A 545 10.59 -0.41 -14.84
N ASP A 546 11.91 -0.27 -14.77
CA ASP A 546 12.84 -1.39 -14.90
C ASP A 546 13.14 -2.00 -13.52
N GLN A 547 14.10 -2.93 -13.43
CA GLN A 547 14.44 -3.58 -12.15
C GLN A 547 14.90 -2.60 -11.05
N GLY A 548 15.36 -1.39 -11.40
CA GLY A 548 15.97 -0.45 -10.45
C GLY A 548 15.46 0.98 -10.48
N ILE A 549 14.71 1.40 -11.51
CA ILE A 549 14.29 2.78 -11.72
C ILE A 549 12.88 2.86 -12.27
N LEU A 550 12.06 3.72 -11.66
CA LEU A 550 10.83 4.24 -12.25
C LEU A 550 11.11 5.52 -13.02
N THR A 551 10.78 5.56 -14.31
CA THR A 551 10.94 6.70 -15.21
C THR A 551 9.60 7.20 -15.70
N ALA A 552 9.41 8.53 -15.72
CA ALA A 552 8.26 9.18 -16.33
C ALA A 552 8.64 9.80 -17.68
N PHE A 553 8.04 9.32 -18.77
CA PHE A 553 8.23 9.84 -20.12
C PHE A 553 7.03 10.66 -20.56
N GLU A 554 7.26 11.77 -21.23
CA GLU A 554 6.21 12.50 -21.92
C GLU A 554 5.82 11.81 -23.23
N LEU A 555 4.53 11.59 -23.45
CA LEU A 555 3.99 11.10 -24.71
C LEU A 555 3.55 12.28 -25.61
N PRO A 556 3.78 12.19 -26.94
CA PRO A 556 4.42 11.09 -27.66
C PRO A 556 5.95 11.23 -27.81
N THR A 557 6.57 12.27 -27.22
CA THR A 557 7.95 12.66 -27.55
C THR A 557 9.03 11.75 -26.96
N GLY A 558 8.74 11.04 -25.88
CA GLY A 558 9.71 10.25 -25.13
C GLY A 558 10.63 11.08 -24.23
N THR A 559 10.34 12.36 -24.02
CA THR A 559 11.16 13.23 -23.16
C THR A 559 11.03 12.79 -21.71
N VAL A 560 12.16 12.58 -21.03
CA VAL A 560 12.17 12.18 -19.62
C VAL A 560 11.81 13.38 -18.75
N ARG A 561 10.75 13.24 -17.95
CA ARG A 561 10.34 14.26 -16.96
C ARG A 561 11.10 14.12 -15.65
N TRP A 562 11.21 12.89 -15.15
CA TRP A 562 11.93 12.57 -13.94
C TRP A 562 12.24 11.07 -13.85
N ARG A 563 13.15 10.71 -12.94
CA ARG A 563 13.49 9.32 -12.58
C ARG A 563 13.50 9.16 -11.07
N LEU A 564 12.96 8.05 -10.59
CA LEU A 564 12.97 7.63 -9.19
C LEU A 564 13.75 6.31 -9.06
N PRO A 565 14.97 6.33 -8.49
CA PRO A 565 15.69 5.10 -8.16
C PRO A 565 14.93 4.32 -7.07
N SER A 566 14.47 3.12 -7.39
CA SER A 566 13.81 2.21 -6.46
C SER A 566 13.87 0.79 -7.02
N VAL A 567 14.44 -0.13 -6.25
CA VAL A 567 14.73 -1.49 -6.73
C VAL A 567 13.63 -2.47 -6.37
N GLY A 568 13.34 -3.39 -7.31
CA GLY A 568 12.33 -4.43 -7.12
C GLY A 568 10.92 -3.85 -7.13
N ILE A 569 10.65 -2.88 -8.02
CA ILE A 569 9.27 -2.41 -8.23
C ILE A 569 8.44 -3.57 -8.81
N THR A 570 7.25 -3.79 -8.26
CA THR A 570 6.34 -4.85 -8.70
C THR A 570 5.04 -4.31 -9.28
N LYS A 571 4.55 -3.16 -8.80
CA LYS A 571 3.26 -2.57 -9.19
C LYS A 571 3.27 -1.06 -9.02
N ILE A 572 2.58 -0.36 -9.92
CA ILE A 572 2.31 1.08 -9.82
C ILE A 572 0.82 1.34 -10.01
N GLN A 573 0.24 2.18 -9.16
CA GLN A 573 -1.16 2.60 -9.25
C GLN A 573 -1.28 4.12 -9.09
N SER A 574 -2.27 4.72 -9.74
CA SER A 574 -2.62 6.14 -9.57
C SER A 574 -3.87 6.27 -8.70
N ASP A 575 -3.90 7.26 -7.81
CA ASP A 575 -5.11 7.61 -7.07
C ASP A 575 -6.01 8.61 -7.81
N GLY A 576 -5.66 8.97 -9.05
CA GLY A 576 -6.37 9.96 -9.87
C GLY A 576 -6.27 11.40 -9.34
N LYS A 577 -5.50 11.65 -8.27
CA LYS A 577 -5.33 12.97 -7.63
C LYS A 577 -3.90 13.48 -7.74
N GLY A 578 -3.15 12.98 -8.73
CA GLY A 578 -1.76 13.38 -8.98
C GLY A 578 -0.73 12.64 -8.12
N HIS A 579 -1.10 11.50 -7.52
CA HIS A 579 -0.17 10.66 -6.77
C HIS A 579 -0.11 9.24 -7.32
N LEU A 580 1.10 8.66 -7.23
CA LEU A 580 1.37 7.28 -7.56
C LEU A 580 1.69 6.50 -6.27
N TYR A 581 1.19 5.28 -6.20
CA TYR A 581 1.55 4.29 -5.20
C TYR A 581 2.44 3.25 -5.87
N VAL A 582 3.65 3.08 -5.36
CA VAL A 582 4.68 2.22 -5.95
C VAL A 582 5.06 1.15 -4.95
N ASN A 583 4.77 -0.10 -5.29
CA ASN A 583 5.22 -1.26 -4.53
C ASN A 583 6.65 -1.58 -4.96
N SER A 584 7.57 -1.60 -4.01
CA SER A 584 8.99 -1.78 -4.23
C SER A 584 9.62 -2.54 -3.05
N THR A 585 10.94 -2.51 -2.93
CA THR A 585 11.67 -3.19 -1.84
C THR A 585 12.72 -2.32 -1.19
N THR A 586 13.42 -2.84 -0.18
CA THR A 586 14.62 -2.24 0.39
C THR A 586 15.89 -2.59 -0.38
N ALA A 587 15.79 -3.33 -1.48
CA ALA A 587 16.93 -3.70 -2.30
C ALA A 587 17.65 -2.48 -2.88
N SER A 588 18.88 -2.71 -3.29
CA SER A 588 19.83 -1.79 -3.86
C SER A 588 20.27 -2.25 -5.25
N PRO A 589 20.92 -1.40 -6.06
CA PRO A 589 21.47 -1.82 -7.36
C PRO A 589 22.47 -2.99 -7.24
N GLU A 590 23.14 -3.12 -6.10
CA GLU A 590 24.03 -4.25 -5.81
C GLU A 590 23.25 -5.58 -5.73
N ASP A 591 22.01 -5.56 -5.24
CA ASP A 591 21.13 -6.74 -5.22
C ASP A 591 20.70 -7.18 -6.61
N ILE A 592 20.66 -6.25 -7.58
CA ILE A 592 20.42 -6.58 -8.99
C ILE A 592 21.66 -7.25 -9.57
N GLN A 593 22.85 -6.68 -9.32
CA GLN A 593 24.11 -7.23 -9.81
C GLN A 593 24.36 -8.63 -9.24
N TYR A 594 24.22 -8.80 -7.93
CA TYR A 594 24.46 -10.06 -7.23
C TYR A 594 23.15 -10.82 -6.97
N SER A 595 22.32 -10.98 -8.01
CA SER A 595 20.97 -11.56 -7.89
C SER A 595 20.95 -13.02 -7.43
N GLU A 596 22.07 -13.74 -7.55
CA GLU A 596 22.19 -15.13 -7.09
C GLU A 596 22.79 -15.24 -5.68
N GLN A 597 23.11 -14.12 -5.03
CA GLN A 597 23.61 -14.09 -3.67
C GLN A 597 22.51 -14.50 -2.68
N VAL A 598 22.75 -15.58 -1.95
CA VAL A 598 21.89 -16.02 -0.85
C VAL A 598 22.08 -15.08 0.34
N LYS A 599 21.00 -14.46 0.81
CA LYS A 599 20.99 -13.55 1.95
C LYS A 599 20.01 -14.05 3.01
N ILE A 600 20.53 -14.30 4.21
CA ILE A 600 19.72 -14.82 5.33
C ILE A 600 19.49 -13.71 6.36
N ARG A 601 20.49 -12.84 6.56
CA ARG A 601 20.45 -11.78 7.57
C ARG A 601 19.94 -10.45 7.02
N ASP A 602 20.41 -10.05 5.83
CA ASP A 602 20.02 -8.81 5.17
C ASP A 602 18.80 -9.04 4.26
N VAL A 603 17.66 -9.35 4.87
CA VAL A 603 16.44 -9.72 4.14
C VAL A 603 15.85 -8.50 3.43
N ILE A 604 15.77 -8.59 2.10
CA ILE A 604 15.07 -7.61 1.27
C ILE A 604 13.61 -7.55 1.70
N SER A 605 13.19 -6.40 2.21
CA SER A 605 11.85 -6.19 2.74
C SER A 605 11.00 -5.40 1.75
N PRO A 606 9.70 -5.70 1.63
CA PRO A 606 8.82 -4.94 0.74
C PRO A 606 8.54 -3.54 1.28
N VAL A 607 8.29 -2.59 0.39
CA VAL A 607 8.12 -1.17 0.67
C VAL A 607 7.01 -0.61 -0.20
N LEU A 608 6.12 0.17 0.42
CA LEU A 608 5.17 1.02 -0.29
C LEU A 608 5.65 2.47 -0.28
N LEU A 609 5.70 3.09 -1.45
CA LEU A 609 6.00 4.50 -1.64
C LEU A 609 4.75 5.24 -2.12
N LYS A 610 4.53 6.46 -1.62
CA LYS A 610 3.66 7.43 -2.28
C LYS A 610 4.51 8.50 -2.93
N VAL A 611 4.29 8.72 -4.23
CA VAL A 611 5.11 9.57 -5.08
C VAL A 611 4.21 10.61 -5.74
N GLU A 612 4.65 11.86 -5.81
CA GLU A 612 3.97 12.89 -6.61
C GLU A 612 4.21 12.63 -8.10
N ALA A 613 3.12 12.42 -8.86
CA ALA A 613 3.19 11.99 -10.26
C ALA A 613 3.91 13.03 -11.16
N LYS A 614 3.74 14.32 -10.85
CA LYS A 614 4.32 15.41 -11.65
C LYS A 614 5.84 15.55 -11.50
N SER A 615 6.37 15.35 -10.29
CA SER A 615 7.77 15.65 -9.95
C SER A 615 8.62 14.42 -9.69
N GLY A 616 8.01 13.26 -9.43
CA GLY A 616 8.71 12.06 -8.95
C GLY A 616 9.12 12.12 -7.48
N LYS A 617 8.72 13.17 -6.74
CA LYS A 617 9.07 13.33 -5.34
C LYS A 617 8.34 12.31 -4.47
N THR A 618 9.10 11.52 -3.72
CA THR A 618 8.56 10.65 -2.67
C THR A 618 7.99 11.49 -1.53
N LEU A 619 6.69 11.33 -1.27
CA LEU A 619 5.98 12.01 -0.19
C LEU A 619 6.13 11.26 1.13
N TRP A 620 6.05 9.93 1.09
CA TRP A 620 6.35 9.06 2.23
C TRP A 620 6.74 7.66 1.76
N ARG A 621 7.37 6.91 2.69
CA ARG A 621 7.82 5.53 2.51
C ARG A 621 7.42 4.69 3.72
N SER A 622 6.89 3.50 3.49
CA SER A 622 6.47 2.56 4.54
C SER A 622 6.96 1.15 4.24
N SER A 623 7.69 0.55 5.18
CA SER A 623 8.23 -0.81 5.04
C SER A 623 7.24 -1.90 5.43
N ASN A 624 7.56 -3.13 5.05
CA ASN A 624 6.81 -4.36 5.30
C ASN A 624 5.38 -4.34 4.72
N LEU A 625 5.20 -3.68 3.58
CA LEU A 625 3.94 -3.62 2.82
C LEU A 625 4.21 -4.15 1.41
N MET A 626 3.77 -5.39 1.14
CA MET A 626 4.10 -6.18 -0.04
C MET A 626 3.28 -5.82 -1.26
N ASP A 627 1.96 -5.74 -1.08
CA ASP A 627 1.06 -5.30 -2.13
C ASP A 627 0.18 -4.15 -1.61
N CYS A 628 -0.36 -3.37 -2.54
CA CYS A 628 -1.22 -2.24 -2.29
C CYS A 628 -2.43 -2.31 -3.22
N GLU A 629 -3.59 -1.93 -2.71
CA GLU A 629 -4.82 -1.77 -3.50
C GLU A 629 -5.52 -0.48 -3.13
N LEU A 630 -5.91 0.30 -4.14
CA LEU A 630 -6.60 1.58 -3.98
C LEU A 630 -8.10 1.37 -4.16
N SER A 631 -8.90 1.69 -3.14
CA SER A 631 -10.36 1.59 -3.22
C SER A 631 -11.03 2.85 -2.71
N GLY A 632 -11.49 3.69 -3.64
CA GLY A 632 -12.07 5.00 -3.34
C GLY A 632 -11.07 5.93 -2.64
N LYS A 633 -11.35 6.30 -1.39
CA LYS A 633 -10.44 7.14 -0.58
C LYS A 633 -9.45 6.34 0.28
N TYR A 634 -9.46 5.02 0.16
CA TYR A 634 -8.75 4.12 1.05
C TYR A 634 -7.57 3.46 0.34
N VAL A 635 -6.49 3.27 1.09
CA VAL A 635 -5.30 2.57 0.67
C VAL A 635 -5.20 1.32 1.55
N TYR A 636 -5.32 0.16 0.93
CA TYR A 636 -5.04 -1.12 1.59
C TYR A 636 -3.66 -1.59 1.22
N ALA A 637 -2.99 -2.22 2.16
CA ALA A 637 -1.73 -2.86 1.91
C ALA A 637 -1.70 -4.24 2.56
N MET A 638 -1.04 -5.17 1.91
CA MET A 638 -0.97 -6.57 2.33
C MET A 638 0.43 -6.92 2.78
N ASN A 639 0.52 -7.88 3.69
CA ASN A 639 1.76 -8.51 4.07
C ASN A 639 1.53 -10.01 4.26
N LEU A 640 2.42 -10.80 3.68
CA LEU A 640 2.50 -12.22 3.94
C LEU A 640 3.78 -12.50 4.70
N GLN A 641 3.65 -13.11 5.86
CA GLN A 641 4.78 -13.64 6.62
C GLN A 641 4.60 -15.14 6.73
N ILE A 642 5.54 -15.92 6.19
CA ILE A 642 5.54 -17.36 6.41
C ILE A 642 6.34 -17.59 7.72
N GLY A 643 5.82 -18.41 8.65
CA GLY A 643 6.39 -18.62 9.98
C GLY A 643 7.39 -19.79 10.05
N GLY A 644 8.47 -19.62 10.84
CA GLY A 644 9.40 -20.68 11.27
C GLY A 644 10.57 -20.96 10.31
N GLY A 645 11.82 -20.71 10.73
CA GLY A 645 13.05 -21.23 10.08
C GLY A 645 13.31 -20.87 8.60
N ILE A 646 12.41 -20.14 7.94
CA ILE A 646 12.40 -19.96 6.48
C ILE A 646 13.63 -19.26 5.95
N GLY A 647 14.26 -18.32 6.67
CA GLY A 647 15.51 -17.72 6.17
C GLY A 647 16.58 -18.76 5.84
N LEU A 648 16.70 -19.81 6.68
CA LEU A 648 17.63 -20.91 6.45
C LEU A 648 17.10 -21.90 5.39
N ALA A 649 15.82 -22.27 5.44
CA ALA A 649 15.24 -23.22 4.48
C ALA A 649 15.15 -22.63 3.06
N GLN A 650 14.71 -21.37 2.94
CA GLN A 650 14.72 -20.57 1.71
C GLN A 650 16.14 -20.38 1.22
N GLY A 651 17.07 -19.98 2.10
CA GLY A 651 18.47 -19.81 1.72
C GLY A 651 19.09 -21.11 1.19
N LEU A 652 18.76 -22.26 1.79
CA LEU A 652 19.19 -23.58 1.31
C LEU A 652 18.52 -23.94 -0.03
N SER A 653 17.23 -23.66 -0.18
CA SER A 653 16.47 -23.86 -1.43
C SER A 653 17.09 -23.05 -2.58
N ASP A 654 17.34 -21.76 -2.34
CA ASP A 654 17.95 -20.82 -3.28
C ASP A 654 19.37 -21.28 -3.66
N ALA A 655 20.14 -21.79 -2.68
CA ALA A 655 21.49 -22.32 -2.87
C ALA A 655 21.51 -23.59 -3.74
N LEU A 656 20.57 -24.50 -3.49
CA LEU A 656 20.49 -25.78 -4.21
C LEU A 656 19.89 -25.64 -5.60
N GLY A 657 19.20 -24.53 -5.91
CA GLY A 657 18.41 -24.37 -7.13
C GLY A 657 17.18 -25.29 -7.18
N SER A 658 16.90 -26.00 -6.08
CA SER A 658 15.70 -26.79 -5.90
C SER A 658 14.56 -25.86 -5.46
N TYR A 659 13.41 -25.93 -6.13
CA TYR A 659 12.17 -25.40 -5.57
C TYR A 659 11.87 -26.23 -4.31
N SER A 660 12.11 -25.72 -3.12
CA SER A 660 11.50 -26.30 -1.93
C SER A 660 10.00 -26.05 -2.10
N PRO A 661 9.15 -27.08 -2.32
CA PRO A 661 7.75 -26.89 -2.07
C PRO A 661 7.64 -26.35 -0.64
N SER A 662 6.90 -25.26 -0.50
CA SER A 662 6.55 -24.61 0.75
C SER A 662 6.72 -25.58 1.92
N SER A 663 7.75 -25.36 2.75
CA SER A 663 7.72 -25.95 4.09
C SER A 663 6.36 -25.58 4.69
N PRO A 664 5.69 -26.50 5.42
CA PRO A 664 4.39 -26.27 6.04
C PRO A 664 4.53 -25.32 7.24
N GLY A 665 5.14 -24.16 7.01
CA GLY A 665 5.18 -23.05 7.94
C GLY A 665 3.79 -22.44 8.01
N ALA A 666 3.39 -22.01 9.20
CA ALA A 666 2.15 -21.26 9.36
C ALA A 666 2.24 -19.99 8.51
N GLU A 667 1.30 -19.80 7.59
CA GLU A 667 1.17 -18.55 6.86
C GLU A 667 0.48 -17.51 7.75
N HIS A 668 1.07 -16.33 7.84
CA HIS A 668 0.57 -15.21 8.62
C HIS A 668 0.24 -14.09 7.66
N PHE A 669 -1.00 -14.10 7.16
CA PHE A 669 -1.49 -13.11 6.24
C PHE A 669 -2.06 -11.90 6.99
N ARG A 670 -1.71 -10.70 6.55
CA ARG A 670 -2.18 -9.45 7.14
C ARG A 670 -2.66 -8.48 6.07
N ILE A 671 -3.74 -7.78 6.40
CA ILE A 671 -4.22 -6.62 5.65
C ILE A 671 -4.09 -5.40 6.57
N PHE A 672 -3.54 -4.33 6.05
CA PHE A 672 -3.44 -3.03 6.68
C PHE A 672 -4.28 -2.03 5.91
N ARG A 673 -4.85 -1.08 6.62
CA ARG A 673 -5.19 0.20 6.01
C ARG A 673 -4.08 1.20 6.29
N VAL A 674 -3.75 1.96 5.28
CA VAL A 674 -2.70 2.97 5.31
C VAL A 674 -3.33 4.34 5.22
N ASP A 675 -2.89 5.26 6.08
CA ASP A 675 -3.24 6.67 5.96
C ASP A 675 -2.58 7.23 4.69
N PRO A 676 -3.35 7.73 3.70
CA PRO A 676 -2.79 8.19 2.44
C PRO A 676 -1.95 9.48 2.59
N GLY A 677 -2.11 10.23 3.67
CA GLY A 677 -1.34 11.45 3.95
C GLY A 677 0.02 11.14 4.57
N THR A 678 0.07 10.21 5.52
CA THR A 678 1.29 9.96 6.31
C THR A 678 1.97 8.61 6.04
N GLY A 679 1.33 7.69 5.30
CA GLY A 679 1.81 6.32 5.10
C GLY A 679 1.74 5.42 6.34
N LYS A 680 1.12 5.89 7.43
CA LYS A 680 1.05 5.14 8.69
C LYS A 680 -0.07 4.10 8.63
N ARG A 681 0.18 2.93 9.22
CA ARG A 681 -0.83 1.88 9.35
C ARG A 681 -1.87 2.34 10.36
N THR A 682 -3.13 2.42 9.94
CA THR A 682 -4.24 2.85 10.81
C THR A 682 -4.93 1.67 11.49
N TRP A 683 -4.90 0.49 10.88
CA TRP A 683 -5.39 -0.76 11.48
C TRP A 683 -4.75 -1.98 10.81
N GLN A 684 -4.94 -3.15 11.42
CA GLN A 684 -4.48 -4.45 10.93
C GLN A 684 -5.56 -5.53 11.09
N TYR A 685 -5.73 -6.37 10.07
CA TYR A 685 -6.44 -7.64 10.10
C TYR A 685 -5.42 -8.75 9.94
N TYR A 686 -5.65 -9.89 10.60
CA TYR A 686 -4.77 -11.03 10.58
C TYR A 686 -5.56 -12.31 10.29
N HIS A 687 -4.97 -13.18 9.47
CA HIS A 687 -5.44 -14.53 9.19
C HIS A 687 -4.26 -15.51 9.18
N ASN A 688 -4.50 -16.77 9.53
CA ASN A 688 -3.49 -17.84 9.61
C ASN A 688 -3.32 -18.62 8.29
N SER A 689 -3.83 -18.07 7.19
CA SER A 689 -3.65 -18.58 5.83
C SER A 689 -3.86 -17.46 4.83
N THR A 690 -3.20 -17.55 3.68
CA THR A 690 -3.42 -16.61 2.57
C THR A 690 -4.79 -16.88 1.94
N PRO A 691 -5.66 -15.87 1.79
CA PRO A 691 -6.89 -16.00 1.01
C PRO A 691 -6.57 -16.33 -0.44
N TYR A 692 -7.40 -17.15 -1.07
CA TYR A 692 -7.26 -17.47 -2.50
C TYR A 692 -7.57 -16.26 -3.38
N GLU A 693 -8.53 -15.42 -2.96
CA GLU A 693 -8.86 -14.16 -3.60
C GLU A 693 -9.22 -13.09 -2.56
N ILE A 694 -8.96 -11.84 -2.94
CA ILE A 694 -9.25 -10.66 -2.13
C ILE A 694 -9.82 -9.60 -3.07
N ASP A 695 -10.93 -9.01 -2.65
CA ASP A 695 -11.56 -7.90 -3.37
C ASP A 695 -11.89 -6.75 -2.40
N PHE A 696 -11.77 -5.52 -2.87
CA PHE A 696 -11.85 -4.29 -2.08
C PHE A 696 -12.89 -3.32 -2.65
N GLU A 697 -14.02 -3.17 -1.96
CA GLU A 697 -15.06 -2.21 -2.34
C GLU A 697 -15.25 -1.14 -1.26
N ALA A 698 -14.62 0.01 -1.47
CA ALA A 698 -14.57 1.13 -0.55
C ALA A 698 -14.16 0.68 0.86
N ASN A 699 -15.13 0.54 1.77
CA ASN A 699 -14.90 0.11 3.16
C ASN A 699 -15.21 -1.35 3.48
N ARG A 700 -15.34 -2.17 2.45
CA ARG A 700 -15.56 -3.60 2.57
C ARG A 700 -14.41 -4.36 1.92
N ILE A 701 -14.11 -5.51 2.49
CA ILE A 701 -13.08 -6.42 2.00
C ILE A 701 -13.72 -7.79 1.92
N LEU A 702 -13.69 -8.40 0.74
CA LEU A 702 -14.10 -9.77 0.53
C LEU A 702 -12.85 -10.65 0.58
N LEU A 703 -12.93 -11.75 1.31
CA LEU A 703 -11.89 -12.76 1.42
C LEU A 703 -12.49 -14.10 0.98
N ARG A 704 -11.93 -14.70 -0.07
CA ARG A 704 -12.22 -16.09 -0.44
C ARG A 704 -11.20 -17.01 0.21
N LEU A 705 -11.63 -17.70 1.26
CA LEU A 705 -10.86 -18.74 1.96
C LEU A 705 -11.27 -20.12 1.40
N GLU A 706 -10.57 -21.16 1.82
CA GLU A 706 -10.76 -22.53 1.32
C GLU A 706 -12.21 -23.01 1.37
N ASN A 707 -12.88 -22.80 2.50
CA ASN A 707 -14.24 -23.26 2.74
C ASN A 707 -15.17 -22.11 3.17
N GLU A 708 -14.77 -20.86 2.94
CA GLU A 708 -15.53 -19.70 3.40
C GLU A 708 -15.32 -18.48 2.50
N VAL A 709 -16.41 -17.82 2.11
CA VAL A 709 -16.38 -16.43 1.61
C VAL A 709 -16.76 -15.50 2.75
N ARG A 710 -15.82 -14.67 3.20
CA ARG A 710 -15.98 -13.76 4.33
C ARG A 710 -15.92 -12.31 3.89
N ILE A 711 -16.86 -11.49 4.37
CA ILE A 711 -16.83 -10.05 4.18
C ILE A 711 -16.47 -9.37 5.49
N LEU A 712 -15.44 -8.54 5.43
CA LEU A 712 -15.07 -7.60 6.47
C LEU A 712 -15.63 -6.21 6.14
N LYS A 713 -16.08 -5.48 7.17
CA LYS A 713 -16.53 -4.09 7.04
C LYS A 713 -16.01 -3.25 8.20
N TYR A 714 -15.65 -2.00 7.93
CA TYR A 714 -15.30 -1.03 8.97
C TYR A 714 -16.22 0.18 8.99
N MET A 715 -16.21 0.89 10.13
CA MET A 715 -16.99 2.10 10.34
C MET A 715 -16.46 3.25 9.50
N THR A 716 -17.37 3.91 8.77
CA THR A 716 -17.08 5.17 8.08
C THR A 716 -17.49 6.32 8.99
N PHE A 717 -16.55 7.21 9.29
CA PHE A 717 -16.81 8.50 9.88
C PHE A 717 -16.71 9.58 8.81
#